data_AF-A0A209B6Y4-F1
#
_entry.id   AF-A0A209B6Y4-F1
#
_cell.length_a   1.000
_cell.length_b   1.000
_cell.length_c   1.000
_cell.angle_alpha   90.00
_cell.angle_beta   90.00
_cell.angle_gamma   90.00
#
_symmetry.space_group_name_H-M   'P 1'
#
loop_
_entity.id
_entity.type
_entity.pdbx_description
1 polymer ?
#
loop_
_entity_poly.entity_id
_entity_poly.type
_entity_poly.pdbx_seq_one_letter_code
_entity_poly.pdbx_strand_id
1 'polypeptide(L)'
;MTTPRPEYPRPHFDRSHSWRTLNGTWDFRADPAERYSADASDGYDRAITVPFAWETPASGIAEHWLRTAWYRRTFTVPADWAGQRVVLHFGAVHHAATVWVDGTEVAHHEGGYTPFAADVTDALGDDGDHLLTVRVHAPADKRDIAHGKQRSMPRDDYDGVCFTPSSGIWQSVWLEARPATHFAALRLRPNDDLTGIAVEAVVHGPAADRAELRLRVRDEDTAVTATVDPDGRLRTELPLSAPRLWSPEDPHLYHVDAELTSADGTDRVAAYTGLRTIAVDGESLYLNGRRLFVRGVLDQGYWPGTGITAPDDTALRRDLELAAEAGYNLVRKHLKLEDPRFTHHADTLGMLLWAEPASPGRFSPASTAAFAEQIEPMVERDGNSPAIVIWGLYNEEWGLDWDIPGDPAKQRATADAYDRLKALDATRPVVDNSGWTHVKTDLLDWHYYDESAASWATTVADLLSGERDDFPVKLGPDFVVHKKLAVPGQPLRGLPNLNSEYGGGFTGLDRAWHLRWQTQELRRHDRLAGYVYTELYDIEHESAGLLDFGRGTKDLAGVDPAHANAPTTLVLDVTPVAPGRDLLTSDRDVTVDVHVSHHGADPVAGTLHTTWTPVYAGTPDAPGDAVPGGRAEAKPYVLGAAVTVPATLPDGWTSGRLHLALVVDGTVAARTALDVDTRTDPYIGDDPQARPTA
;
A
#
# COMPACT_ATOMS: atom_id res chain seq x y z
N MET A 1 20.54 -15.23 21.63
CA MET A 1 19.66 -15.02 20.47
C MET A 1 19.51 -13.53 20.27
N THR A 2 19.52 -13.05 19.02
CA THR A 2 19.23 -11.65 18.69
C THR A 2 17.74 -11.37 18.87
N THR A 3 17.38 -10.24 19.49
CA THR A 3 15.98 -9.84 19.64
C THR A 3 15.38 -9.56 18.24
N PRO A 4 14.28 -10.24 17.84
CA PRO A 4 13.62 -9.95 16.57
C PRO A 4 12.89 -8.60 16.67
N ARG A 5 12.87 -7.85 15.56
CA ARG A 5 12.24 -6.53 15.48
C ARG A 5 12.64 -5.62 16.66
N PRO A 6 13.95 -5.35 16.86
CA PRO A 6 14.45 -4.63 18.03
C PRO A 6 14.17 -3.12 18.00
N GLU A 7 13.73 -2.59 16.86
CA GLU A 7 13.43 -1.18 16.64
C GLU A 7 12.14 -0.70 17.32
N TYR A 8 12.06 0.60 17.63
CA TYR A 8 10.87 1.18 18.24
C TYR A 8 9.69 1.18 17.24
N PRO A 9 8.48 0.70 17.61
CA PRO A 9 7.41 0.47 16.62
C PRO A 9 6.64 1.71 16.15
N ARG A 10 6.71 2.86 16.85
CA ARG A 10 5.84 4.03 16.59
C ARG A 10 6.63 5.29 16.21
N PRO A 11 7.24 5.35 15.01
CA PRO A 11 8.05 6.50 14.60
C PRO A 11 7.28 7.84 14.54
N HIS A 12 5.94 7.81 14.41
CA HIS A 12 5.08 9.00 14.37
C HIS A 12 4.63 9.50 15.76
N PHE A 13 4.89 8.72 16.82
CA PHE A 13 4.55 9.05 18.22
C PHE A 13 5.61 8.41 19.13
N ASP A 14 6.83 8.93 19.00
CA ASP A 14 8.08 8.35 19.48
C ASP A 14 8.34 8.60 20.96
N ARG A 15 8.42 7.50 21.72
CA ARG A 15 8.81 7.43 23.14
C ARG A 15 10.02 6.53 23.37
N SER A 16 10.86 6.35 22.36
CA SER A 16 12.04 5.46 22.38
C SER A 16 13.11 5.85 23.41
N HIS A 17 13.00 7.00 24.07
CA HIS A 17 13.82 7.39 25.21
C HIS A 17 13.45 6.67 26.51
N SER A 18 12.25 6.07 26.61
CA SER A 18 11.71 5.42 27.82
C SER A 18 10.87 4.20 27.46
N TRP A 19 11.52 3.15 26.94
CA TRP A 19 10.85 1.92 26.50
C TRP A 19 11.68 0.66 26.71
N ARG A 20 11.03 -0.50 26.61
CA ARG A 20 11.66 -1.83 26.57
C ARG A 20 10.90 -2.75 25.63
N THR A 21 11.59 -3.36 24.67
CA THR A 21 10.99 -4.43 23.84
C THR A 21 10.78 -5.71 24.65
N LEU A 22 9.63 -6.34 24.46
CA LEU A 22 9.29 -7.68 24.96
C LEU A 22 9.31 -8.74 23.86
N ASN A 23 9.84 -8.42 22.68
CA ASN A 23 10.01 -9.39 21.60
C ASN A 23 11.03 -10.49 21.97
N GLY A 24 11.00 -11.58 21.22
CA GLY A 24 11.84 -12.76 21.42
C GLY A 24 11.03 -13.97 21.87
N THR A 25 11.67 -14.90 22.58
CA THR A 25 11.06 -16.16 22.97
C THR A 25 10.10 -15.99 24.14
N TRP A 26 8.91 -16.58 24.02
CA TRP A 26 7.88 -16.68 25.05
C TRP A 26 7.51 -18.15 25.24
N ASP A 27 7.11 -18.52 26.45
CA ASP A 27 6.48 -19.81 26.70
C ASP A 27 5.13 -19.85 25.98
N PHE A 28 4.80 -20.98 25.37
CA PHE A 28 3.60 -21.14 24.55
C PHE A 28 2.88 -22.44 24.87
N ARG A 29 1.54 -22.40 24.88
CA ARG A 29 0.69 -23.59 24.85
C ARG A 29 -0.50 -23.40 23.92
N ALA A 30 -0.77 -24.41 23.11
CA ALA A 30 -2.01 -24.52 22.34
C ALA A 30 -3.15 -24.92 23.28
N ASP A 31 -4.34 -24.33 23.09
CA ASP A 31 -5.53 -24.65 23.88
C ASP A 31 -6.79 -24.74 23.00
N PRO A 32 -6.81 -25.59 21.96
CA PRO A 32 -7.93 -25.68 21.03
C PRO A 32 -9.25 -26.15 21.68
N ALA A 33 -9.18 -26.69 22.91
CA ALA A 33 -10.33 -27.15 23.67
C ALA A 33 -10.72 -26.20 24.82
N GLU A 34 -10.06 -25.03 24.93
CA GLU A 34 -10.33 -23.97 25.91
C GLU A 34 -10.40 -24.50 27.35
N ARG A 35 -9.43 -25.32 27.74
CA ARG A 35 -9.39 -26.02 29.03
C ARG A 35 -8.64 -25.27 30.11
N TYR A 36 -7.77 -24.34 29.73
CA TYR A 36 -6.92 -23.65 30.68
C TYR A 36 -7.50 -22.31 31.12
N SER A 37 -7.11 -21.89 32.31
CA SER A 37 -7.34 -20.57 32.88
C SER A 37 -6.03 -19.78 32.99
N ALA A 38 -6.11 -18.49 33.32
CA ALA A 38 -4.95 -17.61 33.41
C ALA A 38 -3.97 -17.99 34.54
N ASP A 39 -4.46 -18.63 35.60
CA ASP A 39 -3.70 -19.11 36.75
C ASP A 39 -3.06 -20.50 36.53
N ALA A 40 -3.40 -21.19 35.43
CA ALA A 40 -2.80 -22.48 35.12
C ALA A 40 -1.31 -22.34 34.77
N SER A 41 -0.45 -22.94 35.61
CA SER A 41 1.01 -22.84 35.49
C SER A 41 1.64 -23.93 34.62
N ASP A 42 0.90 -24.99 34.31
CA ASP A 42 1.29 -26.14 33.51
C ASP A 42 0.89 -25.99 32.02
N GLY A 43 1.32 -26.96 31.20
CA GLY A 43 0.95 -27.05 29.79
C GLY A 43 1.75 -26.17 28.83
N TYR A 44 2.60 -25.25 29.31
CA TYR A 44 3.58 -24.50 28.50
C TYR A 44 4.74 -25.40 28.07
N ASP A 45 4.50 -26.24 27.06
CA ASP A 45 5.42 -27.26 26.55
C ASP A 45 6.20 -26.83 25.30
N ARG A 46 5.88 -25.66 24.76
CA ARG A 46 6.49 -25.10 23.54
C ARG A 46 6.98 -23.68 23.79
N ALA A 47 7.81 -23.21 22.87
CA ALA A 47 8.30 -21.84 22.85
C ALA A 47 7.92 -21.18 21.53
N ILE A 48 7.44 -19.94 21.58
CA ILE A 48 7.11 -19.13 20.41
C ILE A 48 7.99 -17.89 20.34
N THR A 49 8.39 -17.49 19.14
CA THR A 49 9.11 -16.23 18.90
C THR A 49 8.12 -15.12 18.55
N VAL A 50 7.89 -14.21 19.49
CA VAL A 50 7.12 -12.97 19.27
C VAL A 50 8.02 -11.95 18.56
N PRO A 51 7.56 -11.29 17.48
CA PRO A 51 6.16 -11.12 17.09
C PRO A 51 5.74 -11.91 15.83
N PHE A 52 6.17 -13.15 15.65
CA PHE A 52 5.77 -13.93 14.48
C PHE A 52 4.48 -14.72 14.76
N ALA A 53 3.51 -14.64 13.85
CA ALA A 53 2.25 -15.40 13.92
C ALA A 53 2.50 -16.90 14.02
N TRP A 54 1.67 -17.64 14.77
CA TRP A 54 1.95 -19.05 15.09
C TRP A 54 1.88 -19.98 13.87
N GLU A 55 1.30 -19.54 12.76
CA GLU A 55 1.30 -20.27 11.48
C GLU A 55 2.68 -20.23 10.79
N THR A 56 3.52 -19.25 11.14
CA THR A 56 4.77 -18.99 10.41
C THR A 56 5.92 -19.86 10.93
N PRO A 57 6.82 -20.33 10.06
CA PRO A 57 8.06 -20.98 10.48
C PRO A 57 8.90 -20.16 11.46
N ALA A 58 8.96 -18.82 11.28
CA ALA A 58 9.74 -17.92 12.14
C ALA A 58 9.24 -17.87 13.59
N SER A 59 7.97 -18.21 13.85
CA SER A 59 7.45 -18.32 15.20
C SER A 59 8.00 -19.52 15.97
N GLY A 60 8.48 -20.56 15.26
CA GLY A 60 8.83 -21.86 15.83
C GLY A 60 7.62 -22.77 16.13
N ILE A 61 6.39 -22.31 15.87
CA ILE A 61 5.15 -23.07 16.09
C ILE A 61 4.69 -23.75 14.80
N ALA A 62 4.58 -23.01 13.70
CA ALA A 62 4.18 -23.49 12.37
C ALA A 62 2.90 -24.35 12.36
N GLU A 63 1.89 -23.93 13.13
CA GLU A 63 0.62 -24.65 13.29
C GLU A 63 -0.53 -23.83 12.70
N HIS A 64 -1.31 -24.46 11.82
CA HIS A 64 -2.41 -23.80 11.12
C HIS A 64 -3.73 -24.08 11.83
N TRP A 65 -4.66 -23.11 11.77
CA TRP A 65 -6.03 -23.25 12.29
C TRP A 65 -6.13 -23.51 13.79
N LEU A 66 -5.07 -23.19 14.54
CA LEU A 66 -5.12 -23.13 15.99
C LEU A 66 -6.07 -22.01 16.41
N ARG A 67 -7.08 -22.34 17.21
CA ARG A 67 -8.15 -21.40 17.58
C ARG A 67 -7.86 -20.59 18.83
N THR A 68 -7.17 -21.19 19.78
CA THR A 68 -6.86 -20.54 21.05
C THR A 68 -5.48 -20.98 21.51
N ALA A 69 -4.68 -20.04 21.97
CA ALA A 69 -3.37 -20.30 22.55
C ALA A 69 -3.07 -19.35 23.70
N TRP A 70 -2.13 -19.75 24.55
CA TRP A 70 -1.63 -18.94 25.65
C TRP A 70 -0.14 -18.68 25.48
N TYR A 71 0.25 -17.46 25.81
CA TYR A 71 1.62 -16.99 25.85
C TYR A 71 1.99 -16.62 27.28
N ARG A 72 3.22 -16.89 27.68
CA ARG A 72 3.75 -16.47 28.98
C ARG A 72 5.18 -15.97 28.86
N ARG A 73 5.47 -14.87 29.54
CA ARG A 73 6.82 -14.29 29.62
C ARG A 73 7.01 -13.53 30.92
N THR A 74 8.22 -13.58 31.46
CA THR A 74 8.62 -12.69 32.54
C THR A 74 9.25 -11.40 32.01
N PHE A 75 9.03 -10.30 32.73
CA PHE A 75 9.70 -9.04 32.45
C PHE A 75 10.04 -8.33 33.76
N THR A 76 10.99 -7.40 33.71
CA THR A 76 11.34 -6.53 34.82
C THR A 76 11.06 -5.09 34.45
N VAL A 77 10.64 -4.32 35.45
CA VAL A 77 10.50 -2.87 35.32
C VAL A 77 11.85 -2.22 35.64
N PRO A 78 12.42 -1.42 34.73
CA PRO A 78 13.65 -0.68 35.01
C PRO A 78 13.51 0.21 36.26
N ALA A 79 14.52 0.21 37.13
CA ALA A 79 14.48 0.97 38.39
C ALA A 79 14.37 2.49 38.20
N ASP A 80 14.81 3.01 37.06
CA ASP A 80 14.67 4.40 36.66
C ASP A 80 13.23 4.78 36.24
N TRP A 81 12.31 3.83 36.16
CA TRP A 81 10.87 4.07 35.96
C TRP A 81 10.09 4.20 37.28
N ALA A 82 10.77 4.20 38.43
CA ALA A 82 10.14 4.35 39.73
C ALA A 82 9.23 5.61 39.78
N GLY A 83 7.98 5.42 40.20
CA GLY A 83 6.97 6.48 40.27
C GLY A 83 6.34 6.88 38.93
N GLN A 84 6.75 6.27 37.82
CA GLN A 84 6.08 6.42 36.53
C GLN A 84 4.95 5.41 36.38
N ARG A 85 4.07 5.66 35.41
CA ARG A 85 3.08 4.70 34.91
C ARG A 85 3.77 3.79 33.91
N VAL A 86 3.66 2.48 34.09
CA VAL A 86 4.16 1.46 33.18
C VAL A 86 3.03 1.02 32.27
N VAL A 87 3.25 1.13 30.96
CA VAL A 87 2.25 0.85 29.95
C VAL A 87 2.73 -0.29 29.07
N LEU A 88 1.93 -1.35 28.96
CA LEU A 88 2.15 -2.47 28.07
C LEU A 88 1.45 -2.22 26.74
N HIS A 89 2.17 -2.39 25.65
CA HIS A 89 1.71 -2.16 24.29
C HIS A 89 1.79 -3.42 23.43
N PHE A 90 0.79 -3.61 22.58
CA PHE A 90 0.77 -4.58 21.50
C PHE A 90 0.54 -3.84 20.18
N GLY A 91 1.41 -4.08 19.19
CA GLY A 91 1.25 -3.49 17.86
C GLY A 91 0.01 -4.01 17.14
N ALA A 92 -0.21 -5.32 17.20
CA ALA A 92 -1.39 -6.01 16.70
C ALA A 92 -1.39 -7.46 17.20
N VAL A 93 -2.58 -7.98 17.50
CA VAL A 93 -2.80 -9.38 17.85
C VAL A 93 -3.99 -9.88 17.05
N HIS A 94 -3.81 -10.95 16.28
CA HIS A 94 -4.90 -11.52 15.51
C HIS A 94 -5.46 -12.77 16.22
N HIS A 95 -6.68 -12.80 16.77
CA HIS A 95 -7.72 -11.79 16.64
C HIS A 95 -8.17 -11.13 17.96
N ALA A 96 -8.49 -11.92 18.98
CA ALA A 96 -8.95 -11.40 20.27
C ALA A 96 -7.94 -11.77 21.37
N ALA A 97 -7.52 -10.79 22.16
CA ALA A 97 -6.54 -10.95 23.23
C ALA A 97 -7.16 -10.65 24.60
N THR A 98 -6.80 -11.42 25.60
CA THR A 98 -6.97 -11.06 27.01
C THR A 98 -5.61 -11.14 27.67
N VAL A 99 -5.26 -10.13 28.47
CA VAL A 99 -3.91 -9.91 28.99
C VAL A 99 -3.96 -9.84 30.51
N TRP A 100 -3.05 -10.56 31.17
CA TRP A 100 -2.86 -10.55 32.61
C TRP A 100 -1.43 -10.22 32.98
N VAL A 101 -1.25 -9.42 34.03
CA VAL A 101 0.03 -9.18 34.69
C VAL A 101 -0.10 -9.61 36.15
N ASP A 102 0.79 -10.49 36.60
CA ASP A 102 0.79 -11.06 37.95
C ASP A 102 -0.59 -11.62 38.39
N GLY A 103 -1.30 -12.22 37.43
CA GLY A 103 -2.63 -12.80 37.63
C GLY A 103 -3.80 -11.80 37.59
N THR A 104 -3.53 -10.50 37.49
CA THR A 104 -4.55 -9.45 37.35
C THR A 104 -4.83 -9.19 35.87
N GLU A 105 -6.10 -9.23 35.45
CA GLU A 105 -6.50 -8.88 34.08
C GLU A 105 -6.32 -7.39 33.87
N VAL A 106 -5.55 -7.00 32.85
CA VAL A 106 -5.21 -5.59 32.58
C VAL A 106 -5.79 -5.08 31.25
N ALA A 107 -6.13 -5.98 30.33
CA ALA A 107 -6.76 -5.60 29.06
C ALA A 107 -7.49 -6.74 28.38
N HIS A 108 -8.48 -6.35 27.59
CA HIS A 108 -9.11 -7.15 26.55
C HIS A 108 -9.14 -6.33 25.24
N HIS A 109 -8.83 -6.96 24.11
CA HIS A 109 -8.84 -6.34 22.80
C HIS A 109 -9.40 -7.31 21.75
N GLU A 110 -10.19 -6.78 20.83
CA GLU A 110 -10.68 -7.47 19.64
C GLU A 110 -10.34 -6.59 18.42
N GLY A 111 -9.75 -7.21 17.39
CA GLY A 111 -9.25 -6.50 16.21
C GLY A 111 -7.89 -7.03 15.77
N GLY A 112 -7.78 -7.38 14.49
CA GLY A 112 -6.59 -8.08 13.97
C GLY A 112 -5.40 -7.20 13.59
N TYR A 113 -5.61 -5.90 13.40
CA TYR A 113 -4.67 -5.01 12.70
C TYR A 113 -4.39 -3.70 13.44
N THR A 114 -5.07 -3.45 14.55
CA THR A 114 -4.99 -2.19 15.30
C THR A 114 -4.19 -2.37 16.59
N PRO A 115 -3.41 -1.36 17.01
CA PRO A 115 -2.69 -1.43 18.27
C PRO A 115 -3.61 -1.24 19.48
N PHE A 116 -3.20 -1.78 20.62
CA PHE A 116 -3.82 -1.50 21.92
C PHE A 116 -2.78 -1.45 23.03
N ALA A 117 -3.17 -0.88 24.17
CA ALA A 117 -2.29 -0.71 25.32
C ALA A 117 -3.03 -0.83 26.65
N ALA A 118 -2.30 -1.15 27.72
CA ALA A 118 -2.80 -1.26 29.09
C ALA A 118 -1.84 -0.56 30.05
N ASP A 119 -2.35 0.29 30.95
CA ASP A 119 -1.58 0.72 32.12
C ASP A 119 -1.54 -0.44 33.10
N VAL A 120 -0.36 -1.03 33.30
CA VAL A 120 -0.18 -2.22 34.14
C VAL A 120 0.33 -1.87 35.53
N THR A 121 0.55 -0.59 35.82
CA THR A 121 1.28 -0.15 37.01
C THR A 121 0.69 -0.68 38.31
N ASP A 122 -0.63 -0.65 38.45
CA ASP A 122 -1.32 -1.06 39.67
C ASP A 122 -1.44 -2.60 39.81
N ALA A 123 -1.11 -3.35 38.75
CA ALA A 123 -1.04 -4.81 38.75
C ALA A 123 0.35 -5.34 39.11
N LEU A 124 1.37 -4.48 39.12
CA LEU A 124 2.75 -4.87 39.42
C LEU A 124 2.96 -5.09 40.92
N GLY A 125 3.64 -6.17 41.29
CA GLY A 125 4.16 -6.35 42.65
C GLY A 125 5.27 -5.36 43.05
N ASP A 126 5.63 -5.34 44.34
CA ASP A 126 6.52 -4.32 44.92
C ASP A 126 7.98 -4.34 44.39
N ASP A 127 8.48 -5.48 43.88
CA ASP A 127 9.81 -5.62 43.25
C ASP A 127 9.95 -6.98 42.51
N GLY A 128 10.73 -7.04 41.43
CA GLY A 128 11.23 -8.29 40.83
C GLY A 128 10.74 -8.59 39.40
N ASP A 129 10.73 -9.88 39.06
CA ASP A 129 10.21 -10.37 37.79
C ASP A 129 8.67 -10.42 37.86
N HIS A 130 8.01 -9.81 36.88
CA HIS A 130 6.56 -9.85 36.70
C HIS A 130 6.17 -10.84 35.62
N LEU A 131 5.06 -11.54 35.82
CA LEU A 131 4.55 -12.52 34.89
C LEU A 131 3.50 -11.90 33.97
N LEU A 132 3.81 -11.86 32.67
CA LEU A 132 2.86 -11.53 31.62
C LEU A 132 2.26 -12.82 31.04
N THR A 133 0.94 -12.93 31.10
CA THR A 133 0.16 -14.01 30.47
C THR A 133 -0.80 -13.41 29.45
N VAL A 134 -0.86 -13.99 28.25
CA VAL A 134 -1.78 -13.54 27.19
C VAL A 134 -2.53 -14.74 26.64
N ARG A 135 -3.86 -14.68 26.62
CA ARG A 135 -4.70 -15.61 25.87
C ARG A 135 -5.07 -14.97 24.56
N VAL A 136 -4.82 -15.66 23.45
CA VAL A 136 -5.28 -15.23 22.14
C VAL A 136 -6.31 -16.22 21.62
N HIS A 137 -7.47 -15.72 21.19
CA HIS A 137 -8.47 -16.44 20.43
C HIS A 137 -8.49 -15.93 18.98
N ALA A 138 -8.31 -16.83 18.02
CA ALA A 138 -8.42 -16.53 16.60
C ALA A 138 -9.39 -17.54 15.97
N PRO A 139 -10.59 -17.10 15.55
CA PRO A 139 -11.58 -18.04 15.01
C PRO A 139 -11.10 -18.62 13.67
N ALA A 140 -11.47 -19.88 13.43
CA ALA A 140 -11.26 -20.50 12.12
C ALA A 140 -12.20 -19.89 11.06
N ASP A 141 -13.46 -19.60 11.44
CA ASP A 141 -14.39 -18.85 10.61
C ASP A 141 -14.08 -17.35 10.78
N LYS A 142 -13.40 -16.77 9.81
CA LYS A 142 -12.99 -15.36 9.83
C LYS A 142 -13.98 -14.44 9.12
N ARG A 143 -15.07 -14.97 8.56
CA ARG A 143 -15.92 -14.21 7.62
C ARG A 143 -16.55 -12.95 8.22
N ASP A 144 -16.82 -12.93 9.52
CA ASP A 144 -17.38 -11.74 10.21
C ASP A 144 -16.32 -10.78 10.77
N ILE A 145 -15.03 -11.13 10.75
CA ILE A 145 -13.96 -10.28 11.28
C ILE A 145 -13.16 -9.66 10.13
N ALA A 146 -12.53 -8.52 10.39
CA ALA A 146 -11.55 -7.95 9.46
C ALA A 146 -10.30 -8.84 9.41
N HIS A 147 -10.05 -9.46 8.26
CA HIS A 147 -8.94 -10.41 8.08
C HIS A 147 -8.19 -10.26 6.74
N GLY A 148 -8.64 -9.36 5.84
CA GLY A 148 -7.96 -9.06 4.59
C GLY A 148 -7.81 -10.31 3.71
N LYS A 149 -6.69 -10.44 2.99
CA LYS A 149 -6.36 -11.62 2.15
C LYS A 149 -5.84 -12.81 2.96
N GLN A 150 -6.47 -13.14 4.08
CA GLN A 150 -6.18 -14.36 4.86
C GLN A 150 -7.27 -15.41 4.62
N ARG A 151 -6.90 -16.69 4.46
CA ARG A 151 -7.91 -17.74 4.29
C ARG A 151 -8.80 -17.90 5.53
N SER A 152 -10.05 -18.28 5.28
CA SER A 152 -11.07 -18.59 6.29
C SER A 152 -11.58 -20.04 6.20
N MET A 153 -12.07 -20.59 7.31
CA MET A 153 -12.81 -21.87 7.35
C MET A 153 -14.14 -21.72 8.09
N PRO A 154 -15.29 -21.75 7.40
CA PRO A 154 -15.47 -22.00 5.96
C PRO A 154 -14.83 -20.93 5.08
N ARG A 155 -14.55 -21.30 3.82
CA ARG A 155 -14.05 -20.38 2.79
C ARG A 155 -15.01 -19.20 2.65
N ASP A 156 -14.44 -18.01 2.51
CA ASP A 156 -15.15 -16.82 2.06
C ASP A 156 -15.31 -16.83 0.53
N ASP A 157 -15.93 -15.77 0.00
CA ASP A 157 -16.26 -15.65 -1.43
C ASP A 157 -15.04 -15.30 -2.31
N TYR A 158 -13.92 -14.86 -1.72
CA TYR A 158 -12.67 -14.49 -2.41
C TYR A 158 -11.47 -15.38 -2.03
N ASP A 159 -11.71 -16.54 -1.41
CA ASP A 159 -10.66 -17.43 -0.84
C ASP A 159 -9.62 -17.90 -1.87
N GLY A 160 -9.97 -17.87 -3.16
CA GLY A 160 -9.07 -18.18 -4.28
C GLY A 160 -7.85 -17.25 -4.38
N VAL A 161 -7.96 -16.03 -3.86
CA VAL A 161 -6.86 -15.05 -3.79
C VAL A 161 -6.37 -14.83 -2.36
N CYS A 162 -6.82 -15.61 -1.38
CA CYS A 162 -6.39 -15.48 0.02
C CYS A 162 -5.17 -16.35 0.37
N PHE A 163 -4.32 -15.85 1.27
CA PHE A 163 -3.04 -16.45 1.69
C PHE A 163 -3.12 -17.12 3.07
N THR A 164 -1.99 -17.66 3.54
CA THR A 164 -1.87 -18.27 4.87
C THR A 164 -2.43 -17.34 5.95
N PRO A 165 -3.36 -17.82 6.80
CA PRO A 165 -3.87 -17.02 7.91
C PRO A 165 -2.73 -16.69 8.87
N SER A 166 -2.83 -15.54 9.54
CA SER A 166 -1.90 -15.13 10.58
C SER A 166 -2.67 -14.81 11.84
N SER A 167 -2.28 -15.48 12.92
CA SER A 167 -2.95 -15.43 14.21
C SER A 167 -1.92 -15.44 15.34
N GLY A 168 -2.34 -15.00 16.52
CA GLY A 168 -1.42 -14.69 17.61
C GLY A 168 -0.88 -13.27 17.56
N ILE A 169 0.22 -13.06 18.27
CA ILE A 169 0.90 -11.77 18.33
C ILE A 169 1.78 -11.63 17.09
N TRP A 170 1.37 -10.81 16.12
CA TRP A 170 2.06 -10.67 14.83
C TRP A 170 2.81 -9.33 14.64
N GLN A 171 2.65 -8.39 15.57
CA GLN A 171 3.51 -7.20 15.68
C GLN A 171 4.11 -7.07 17.08
N SER A 172 5.11 -6.20 17.21
CA SER A 172 5.92 -6.04 18.42
C SER A 172 5.10 -5.85 19.70
N VAL A 173 5.67 -6.34 20.81
CA VAL A 173 5.18 -6.09 22.18
C VAL A 173 6.24 -5.32 22.92
N TRP A 174 5.86 -4.28 23.66
CA TRP A 174 6.82 -3.45 24.39
C TRP A 174 6.20 -2.78 25.62
N LEU A 175 7.06 -2.31 26.51
CA LEU A 175 6.73 -1.48 27.65
C LEU A 175 7.19 -0.04 27.41
N GLU A 176 6.44 0.90 27.97
CA GLU A 176 6.84 2.30 28.09
C GLU A 176 6.63 2.78 29.53
N ALA A 177 7.43 3.75 29.96
CA ALA A 177 7.16 4.50 31.16
C ALA A 177 6.82 5.95 30.83
N ARG A 178 5.75 6.45 31.45
CA ARG A 178 5.26 7.83 31.31
C ARG A 178 4.72 8.39 32.63
N PRO A 179 4.68 9.71 32.82
CA PRO A 179 4.04 10.31 34.00
C PRO A 179 2.52 10.05 34.04
N ALA A 180 1.88 10.30 35.19
CA ALA A 180 0.43 10.18 35.33
C ALA A 180 -0.32 11.11 34.37
N THR A 181 0.15 12.35 34.23
CA THR A 181 -0.31 13.28 33.19
C THR A 181 0.59 13.19 31.96
N HIS A 182 0.02 12.80 30.81
CA HIS A 182 0.77 12.40 29.61
C HIS A 182 0.00 12.70 28.32
N PHE A 183 0.72 12.72 27.19
CA PHE A 183 0.13 12.77 25.85
C PHE A 183 -0.56 11.45 25.51
N ALA A 184 -1.84 11.53 25.17
CA ALA A 184 -2.63 10.45 24.57
C ALA A 184 -2.55 10.47 23.04
N ALA A 185 -2.47 11.65 22.43
CA ALA A 185 -2.37 11.83 20.98
C ALA A 185 -1.60 13.13 20.63
N LEU A 186 -0.94 13.12 19.47
CA LEU A 186 -0.28 14.29 18.88
C LEU A 186 -0.43 14.24 17.35
N ARG A 187 -1.33 15.08 16.84
CA ARG A 187 -1.62 15.20 15.42
C ARG A 187 -0.91 16.42 14.86
N LEU A 188 -0.16 16.21 13.78
CA LEU A 188 0.61 17.22 13.08
C LEU A 188 0.10 17.29 11.65
N ARG A 189 -0.40 18.45 11.25
CA ARG A 189 -0.92 18.71 9.89
C ARG A 189 -0.26 19.97 9.32
N PRO A 190 0.00 20.04 8.01
CA PRO A 190 0.31 21.33 7.38
C PRO A 190 -0.84 22.31 7.64
N ASN A 191 -0.52 23.57 7.96
CA ASN A 191 -1.55 24.62 7.96
C ASN A 191 -1.95 25.00 6.52
N ASP A 192 -3.04 25.75 6.37
CA ASP A 192 -3.66 26.01 5.06
C ASP A 192 -2.75 26.74 4.06
N ASP A 193 -1.84 27.59 4.54
CA ASP A 193 -0.92 28.36 3.70
C ASP A 193 0.48 27.72 3.55
N LEU A 194 0.67 26.52 4.13
CA LEU A 194 1.93 25.76 4.15
C LEU A 194 3.12 26.55 4.72
N THR A 195 2.86 27.48 5.65
CA THR A 195 3.91 28.23 6.36
C THR A 195 4.21 27.68 7.76
N GLY A 196 3.45 26.68 8.21
CA GLY A 196 3.56 26.12 9.54
C GLY A 196 2.88 24.77 9.68
N ILE A 197 2.90 24.25 10.90
CA ILE A 197 2.28 22.99 11.29
C ILE A 197 1.15 23.30 12.27
N ALA A 198 -0.08 22.95 11.92
CA ALA A 198 -1.19 22.88 12.84
C ALA A 198 -1.02 21.66 13.76
N VAL A 199 -1.11 21.90 15.07
CA VAL A 199 -0.89 20.89 16.10
C VAL A 199 -2.17 20.71 16.91
N GLU A 200 -2.65 19.48 16.97
CA GLU A 200 -3.67 19.06 17.93
C GLU A 200 -3.06 18.04 18.90
N ALA A 201 -3.21 18.26 20.21
CA ALA A 201 -2.79 17.32 21.23
C ALA A 201 -3.96 16.91 22.11
N VAL A 202 -3.95 15.66 22.57
CA VAL A 202 -4.85 15.15 23.61
C VAL A 202 -3.99 14.72 24.79
N VAL A 203 -4.36 15.17 25.98
CA VAL A 203 -3.65 14.93 27.24
C VAL A 203 -4.59 14.24 28.22
N HIS A 204 -4.12 13.16 28.82
CA HIS A 204 -4.82 12.45 29.88
C HIS A 204 -4.05 12.58 31.20
N GLY A 205 -4.77 12.56 32.32
CA GLY A 205 -4.19 12.50 33.67
C GLY A 205 -4.77 13.53 34.64
N PRO A 206 -4.40 13.43 35.93
CA PRO A 206 -5.02 14.21 37.01
C PRO A 206 -4.69 15.71 36.97
N ALA A 207 -3.61 16.10 36.28
CA ALA A 207 -3.17 17.48 36.17
C ALA A 207 -3.21 18.00 34.71
N ALA A 208 -4.03 17.38 33.85
CA ALA A 208 -4.14 17.75 32.44
C ALA A 208 -4.51 19.23 32.23
N ASP A 209 -5.45 19.77 33.01
CA ASP A 209 -5.93 21.16 32.96
C ASP A 209 -4.89 22.22 33.37
N ARG A 210 -3.73 21.78 33.87
CA ARG A 210 -2.63 22.63 34.35
C ARG A 210 -1.30 22.29 33.69
N ALA A 211 -1.33 21.38 32.71
CA ALA A 211 -0.13 20.99 32.01
C ALA A 211 0.28 22.08 31.01
N GLU A 212 1.58 22.32 30.92
CA GLU A 212 2.17 23.24 29.97
C GLU A 212 2.82 22.43 28.86
N LEU A 213 2.38 22.67 27.63
CA LEU A 213 2.96 22.08 26.43
C LEU A 213 4.06 23.01 25.91
N ARG A 214 5.22 22.44 25.63
CA ARG A 214 6.28 23.05 24.83
C ARG A 214 6.52 22.21 23.58
N LEU A 215 6.44 22.85 22.43
CA LEU A 215 6.69 22.24 21.13
C LEU A 215 7.93 22.88 20.52
N ARG A 216 8.78 22.08 19.88
CA ARG A 216 9.97 22.53 19.16
C ARG A 216 10.14 21.75 17.88
N VAL A 217 10.35 22.45 16.77
CA VAL A 217 10.79 21.82 15.52
C VAL A 217 12.31 21.62 15.59
N ARG A 218 12.79 20.40 15.37
CA ARG A 218 14.23 20.10 15.35
C ARG A 218 14.90 20.90 14.24
N ASP A 219 16.14 21.32 14.50
CA ASP A 219 16.94 22.15 13.60
C ASP A 219 16.35 23.54 13.29
N GLU A 220 15.27 23.95 13.97
CA GLU A 220 14.78 25.32 14.02
C GLU A 220 14.92 25.93 15.43
N ASP A 221 15.00 27.26 15.48
CA ASP A 221 14.95 28.05 16.71
C ASP A 221 13.49 28.27 17.19
N THR A 222 12.50 27.85 16.41
CA THR A 222 11.09 28.03 16.73
C THR A 222 10.64 27.08 17.83
N ALA A 223 10.12 27.66 18.92
CA ALA A 223 9.43 26.93 19.96
C ALA A 223 8.13 27.64 20.32
N VAL A 224 7.07 26.86 20.56
CA VAL A 224 5.76 27.36 20.97
C VAL A 224 5.42 26.74 22.32
N THR A 225 4.94 27.58 23.22
CA THR A 225 4.37 27.16 24.49
C THR A 225 2.88 27.41 24.47
N ALA A 226 2.10 26.44 24.93
CA ALA A 226 0.65 26.57 25.06
C ALA A 226 0.16 25.84 26.31
N THR A 227 -0.92 26.34 26.90
CA THR A 227 -1.60 25.69 28.03
C THR A 227 -2.70 24.79 27.51
N VAL A 228 -2.85 23.61 28.09
CA VAL A 228 -3.91 22.64 27.74
C VAL A 228 -5.26 23.18 28.20
N ASP A 229 -6.29 23.00 27.39
CA ASP A 229 -7.66 23.39 27.73
C ASP A 229 -8.22 22.48 28.85
N PRO A 230 -9.25 22.93 29.61
CA PRO A 230 -9.82 22.14 30.70
C PRO A 230 -10.37 20.77 30.31
N ASP A 231 -10.66 20.53 29.03
CA ASP A 231 -11.11 19.24 28.50
C ASP A 231 -9.95 18.31 28.10
N GLY A 232 -8.70 18.69 28.38
CA GLY A 232 -7.51 17.91 28.07
C GLY A 232 -7.09 18.00 26.60
N ARG A 233 -7.67 18.93 25.82
CA ARG A 233 -7.31 19.13 24.41
C ARG A 233 -6.48 20.40 24.27
N LEU A 234 -5.73 20.46 23.17
CA LEU A 234 -4.98 21.64 22.82
C LEU A 234 -4.92 21.78 21.31
N ARG A 235 -5.06 23.01 20.84
CA ARG A 235 -4.83 23.40 19.44
C ARG A 235 -3.90 24.59 19.38
N THR A 236 -2.85 24.47 18.58
CA THR A 236 -1.90 25.57 18.35
C THR A 236 -1.25 25.42 16.98
N GLU A 237 -0.42 26.38 16.60
CA GLU A 237 0.36 26.34 15.36
C GLU A 237 1.84 26.51 15.67
N LEU A 238 2.66 25.76 14.95
CA LEU A 238 4.11 25.91 14.90
C LEU A 238 4.49 26.61 13.60
N PRO A 239 4.79 27.92 13.62
CA PRO A 239 5.26 28.60 12.43
C PRO A 239 6.65 28.07 12.03
N LEU A 240 6.94 28.03 10.73
CA LEU A 240 8.24 27.61 10.22
C LEU A 240 8.95 28.81 9.61
N SER A 241 10.22 28.96 9.92
CA SER A 241 11.02 30.10 9.47
C SER A 241 11.35 30.04 7.97
N ALA A 242 11.52 28.84 7.43
CA ALA A 242 11.78 28.57 6.02
C ALA A 242 11.01 27.30 5.58
N PRO A 243 9.71 27.44 5.26
CA PRO A 243 8.88 26.31 4.86
C PRO A 243 9.42 25.63 3.59
N ARG A 244 9.52 24.30 3.64
CA ARG A 244 9.99 23.43 2.56
C ARG A 244 8.99 22.30 2.41
N LEU A 245 8.47 22.16 1.19
CA LEU A 245 7.43 21.18 0.92
C LEU A 245 8.01 19.76 0.84
N TRP A 246 7.22 18.80 1.30
CA TRP A 246 7.46 17.38 1.06
C TRP A 246 6.97 17.01 -0.34
N SER A 247 7.79 16.26 -1.07
CA SER A 247 7.46 15.65 -2.37
C SER A 247 8.32 14.41 -2.61
N PRO A 248 7.97 13.54 -3.57
CA PRO A 248 8.82 12.41 -3.93
C PRO A 248 10.28 12.78 -4.26
N GLU A 249 10.49 13.90 -4.94
CA GLU A 249 11.84 14.38 -5.31
C GLU A 249 12.58 15.06 -4.15
N ASP A 250 11.84 15.53 -3.15
CA ASP A 250 12.35 16.21 -1.96
C ASP A 250 11.51 15.85 -0.72
N PRO A 251 11.73 14.67 -0.11
CA PRO A 251 10.91 14.15 0.98
C PRO A 251 11.29 14.79 2.32
N HIS A 252 11.14 16.12 2.44
CA HIS A 252 11.50 16.85 3.64
C HIS A 252 10.50 16.62 4.79
N LEU A 253 11.00 16.15 5.93
CA LEU A 253 10.23 15.91 7.15
C LEU A 253 10.60 16.92 8.25
N TYR A 254 9.57 17.46 8.89
CA TYR A 254 9.69 18.27 10.09
C TYR A 254 9.52 17.38 11.31
N HIS A 255 10.59 17.23 12.09
CA HIS A 255 10.55 16.51 13.36
C HIS A 255 10.18 17.48 14.48
N VAL A 256 9.12 17.15 15.24
CA VAL A 256 8.60 17.96 16.33
C VAL A 256 8.82 17.24 17.65
N ASP A 257 9.59 17.85 18.55
CA ASP A 257 9.72 17.42 19.94
C ASP A 257 8.64 18.13 20.78
N ALA A 258 7.80 17.34 21.44
CA ALA A 258 6.75 17.79 22.33
C ALA A 258 7.07 17.41 23.78
N GLU A 259 7.14 18.41 24.66
CA GLU A 259 7.31 18.24 26.11
C GLU A 259 6.04 18.73 26.82
N LEU A 260 5.47 17.89 27.68
CA LEU A 260 4.32 18.24 28.52
C LEU A 260 4.74 18.24 29.98
N THR A 261 4.82 19.42 30.59
CA THR A 261 5.21 19.57 32.00
C THR A 261 3.97 19.73 32.88
N SER A 262 3.87 18.92 33.93
CA SER A 262 2.80 18.97 34.93
C SER A 262 3.36 18.74 36.34
N ALA A 263 2.47 18.72 37.35
CA ALA A 263 2.85 18.36 38.71
C ALA A 263 3.32 16.90 38.85
N ASP A 264 2.96 16.03 37.90
CA ASP A 264 3.30 14.60 37.92
C ASP A 264 4.65 14.30 37.25
N GLY A 265 5.25 15.29 36.58
CA GLY A 265 6.50 15.14 35.84
C GLY A 265 6.46 15.79 34.47
N THR A 266 7.45 15.47 33.63
CA THR A 266 7.50 15.89 32.23
C THR A 266 7.39 14.68 31.33
N ASP A 267 6.37 14.68 30.49
CA ASP A 267 6.16 13.69 29.45
C ASP A 267 6.77 14.17 28.13
N ARG A 268 7.33 13.26 27.34
CA ARG A 268 8.00 13.59 26.07
C ARG A 268 7.52 12.70 24.95
N VAL A 269 7.22 13.29 23.81
CA VAL A 269 6.91 12.60 22.55
C VAL A 269 7.65 13.31 21.44
N ALA A 270 8.28 12.56 20.54
CA ALA A 270 8.71 13.09 19.26
C ALA A 270 7.76 12.60 18.15
N ALA A 271 7.41 13.46 17.22
CA ALA A 271 6.60 13.11 16.06
C ALA A 271 7.18 13.79 14.82
N TYR A 272 6.64 13.50 13.65
CA TYR A 272 7.02 14.21 12.43
C TYR A 272 5.84 14.36 11.48
N THR A 273 5.97 15.29 10.55
CA THR A 273 5.08 15.43 9.39
C THR A 273 5.83 16.07 8.23
N GLY A 274 5.21 16.18 7.06
CA GLY A 274 5.74 16.89 5.90
C GLY A 274 4.73 17.92 5.39
N LEU A 275 5.20 19.08 4.93
CA LEU A 275 4.33 20.11 4.35
C LEU A 275 3.95 19.75 2.92
N ARG A 276 2.72 19.31 2.68
CA ARG A 276 2.25 19.05 1.33
C ARG A 276 0.73 19.16 1.20
N THR A 277 0.26 19.55 0.03
CA THR A 277 -1.16 19.45 -0.35
C THR A 277 -1.35 18.34 -1.37
N ILE A 278 -2.44 17.57 -1.22
CA ILE A 278 -2.98 16.71 -2.26
C ILE A 278 -4.40 17.21 -2.56
N ALA A 279 -4.71 17.44 -3.83
CA ALA A 279 -5.99 17.96 -4.25
C ALA A 279 -6.54 17.20 -5.45
N VAL A 280 -7.86 17.10 -5.51
CA VAL A 280 -8.62 16.69 -6.68
C VAL A 280 -9.15 17.95 -7.35
N ASP A 281 -8.81 18.15 -8.62
CA ASP A 281 -9.40 19.21 -9.45
C ASP A 281 -9.77 18.63 -10.82
N GLY A 282 -11.08 18.50 -11.04
CA GLY A 282 -11.65 17.78 -12.18
C GLY A 282 -11.14 16.33 -12.23
N GLU A 283 -10.60 15.92 -13.38
CA GLU A 283 -10.16 14.55 -13.63
C GLU A 283 -8.69 14.32 -13.26
N SER A 284 -8.12 15.12 -12.37
CA SER A 284 -6.69 15.08 -12.07
C SER A 284 -6.39 15.25 -10.59
N LEU A 285 -5.33 14.57 -10.16
CA LEU A 285 -4.72 14.74 -8.85
C LEU A 285 -3.62 15.80 -8.93
N TYR A 286 -3.42 16.55 -7.87
CA TYR A 286 -2.38 17.57 -7.76
C TYR A 286 -1.63 17.45 -6.44
N LEU A 287 -0.32 17.28 -6.49
CA LEU A 287 0.58 17.35 -5.34
C LEU A 287 1.29 18.70 -5.36
N ASN A 288 1.12 19.51 -4.31
CA ASN A 288 1.73 20.84 -4.21
C ASN A 288 1.43 21.74 -5.42
N GLY A 289 0.20 21.67 -5.93
CA GLY A 289 -0.26 22.42 -7.11
C GLY A 289 0.26 21.91 -8.45
N ARG A 290 1.04 20.82 -8.49
CA ARG A 290 1.52 20.18 -9.71
C ARG A 290 0.72 18.91 -10.00
N ARG A 291 0.28 18.73 -11.24
CA ARG A 291 -0.50 17.54 -11.63
C ARG A 291 0.31 16.28 -11.30
N LEU A 292 -0.34 15.32 -10.65
CA LEU A 292 0.22 14.04 -10.28
C LEU A 292 -0.41 12.98 -11.19
N PHE A 293 0.43 12.24 -11.91
CA PHE A 293 0.02 11.01 -12.59
C PHE A 293 0.53 9.83 -11.76
N VAL A 294 -0.40 8.99 -11.29
CA VAL A 294 -0.07 7.84 -10.46
C VAL A 294 0.51 6.72 -11.32
N ARG A 295 1.69 6.23 -10.93
CA ARG A 295 2.33 5.02 -11.46
C ARG A 295 2.54 4.12 -10.26
N GLY A 296 1.51 3.34 -9.94
CA GLY A 296 1.45 2.55 -8.73
C GLY A 296 1.76 1.08 -8.95
N VAL A 297 2.08 0.40 -7.85
CA VAL A 297 2.14 -1.05 -7.78
C VAL A 297 1.47 -1.54 -6.50
N LEU A 298 0.82 -2.69 -6.59
CA LEU A 298 0.16 -3.35 -5.47
C LEU A 298 1.17 -4.15 -4.64
N ASP A 299 1.09 -4.00 -3.32
CA ASP A 299 1.92 -4.68 -2.33
C ASP A 299 1.03 -5.39 -1.30
N GLN A 300 1.13 -6.72 -1.25
CA GLN A 300 0.37 -7.56 -0.31
C GLN A 300 0.97 -7.59 1.11
N GLY A 301 2.27 -7.29 1.26
CA GLY A 301 2.97 -7.34 2.55
C GLY A 301 3.06 -8.74 3.17
N TYR A 302 3.42 -9.76 2.37
CA TYR A 302 3.72 -11.12 2.84
C TYR A 302 5.18 -11.49 2.54
N TRP A 303 5.80 -12.26 3.43
CA TRP A 303 7.20 -12.69 3.33
C TRP A 303 7.37 -14.20 3.52
N PRO A 304 8.34 -14.81 2.80
CA PRO A 304 8.70 -16.21 2.99
C PRO A 304 9.08 -16.49 4.45
N GLY A 305 8.38 -17.42 5.08
CA GLY A 305 8.69 -17.90 6.43
C GLY A 305 8.23 -17.01 7.59
N THR A 306 7.84 -15.76 7.35
CA THR A 306 7.35 -14.83 8.40
C THR A 306 5.93 -14.33 8.18
N GLY A 307 5.27 -14.73 7.07
CA GLY A 307 3.87 -14.40 6.81
C GLY A 307 3.68 -12.89 6.66
N ILE A 308 2.70 -12.31 7.36
CA ILE A 308 2.41 -10.87 7.27
C ILE A 308 3.33 -10.01 8.15
N THR A 309 4.17 -10.63 8.98
CA THR A 309 5.18 -9.91 9.78
C THR A 309 6.45 -9.76 8.96
N ALA A 310 6.89 -8.52 8.72
CA ALA A 310 8.15 -8.29 8.03
C ALA A 310 9.33 -8.90 8.80
N PRO A 311 10.29 -9.59 8.14
CA PRO A 311 11.43 -10.23 8.80
C PRO A 311 12.25 -9.25 9.66
N ASP A 312 12.50 -8.05 9.14
CA ASP A 312 13.19 -6.96 9.80
C ASP A 312 12.81 -5.61 9.16
N ASP A 313 13.32 -4.52 9.74
CA ASP A 313 13.03 -3.16 9.27
C ASP A 313 13.60 -2.87 7.87
N THR A 314 14.71 -3.52 7.51
CA THR A 314 15.34 -3.32 6.20
C THR A 314 14.53 -3.95 5.08
N ALA A 315 13.82 -5.05 5.35
CA ALA A 315 12.90 -5.67 4.40
C ALA A 315 11.74 -4.74 4.02
N LEU A 316 11.16 -4.01 4.99
CA LEU A 316 10.11 -3.01 4.72
C LEU A 316 10.60 -1.90 3.80
N ARG A 317 11.80 -1.38 4.10
CA ARG A 317 12.45 -0.37 3.25
C ARG A 317 12.75 -0.90 1.85
N ARG A 318 13.22 -2.15 1.76
CA ARG A 318 13.61 -2.76 0.49
C ARG A 318 12.44 -2.93 -0.48
N ASP A 319 11.25 -3.29 0.02
CA ASP A 319 10.05 -3.40 -0.84
C ASP A 319 9.70 -2.04 -1.50
N LEU A 320 9.86 -0.92 -0.78
CA LEU A 320 9.68 0.43 -1.34
C LEU A 320 10.77 0.82 -2.35
N GLU A 321 12.03 0.47 -2.08
CA GLU A 321 13.14 0.70 -3.00
C GLU A 321 12.97 -0.11 -4.29
N LEU A 322 12.51 -1.36 -4.21
CA LEU A 322 12.19 -2.20 -5.37
C LEU A 322 11.08 -1.60 -6.23
N ALA A 323 10.02 -1.06 -5.59
CA ALA A 323 8.97 -0.36 -6.32
C ALA A 323 9.51 0.87 -7.06
N ALA A 324 10.35 1.68 -6.39
CA ALA A 324 10.99 2.85 -7.00
C ALA A 324 11.94 2.47 -8.15
N GLU A 325 12.75 1.41 -7.97
CA GLU A 325 13.63 0.84 -9.00
C GLU A 325 12.84 0.40 -10.25
N ALA A 326 11.63 -0.12 -10.08
CA ALA A 326 10.72 -0.48 -11.16
C ALA A 326 9.96 0.71 -11.79
N GLY A 327 10.27 1.94 -11.38
CA GLY A 327 9.71 3.19 -11.93
C GLY A 327 8.38 3.64 -11.31
N TYR A 328 7.89 2.94 -10.29
CA TYR A 328 6.67 3.33 -9.59
C TYR A 328 6.92 4.51 -8.66
N ASN A 329 5.91 5.39 -8.54
CA ASN A 329 5.91 6.52 -7.60
C ASN A 329 4.89 6.33 -6.45
N LEU A 330 4.08 5.28 -6.50
CA LEU A 330 3.09 4.95 -5.48
C LEU A 330 3.11 3.45 -5.16
N VAL A 331 2.92 3.09 -3.90
CA VAL A 331 2.61 1.73 -3.47
C VAL A 331 1.21 1.69 -2.85
N ARG A 332 0.36 0.81 -3.36
CA ARG A 332 -0.95 0.51 -2.77
C ARG A 332 -0.78 -0.66 -1.81
N LYS A 333 -0.86 -0.38 -0.50
CA LYS A 333 -0.72 -1.40 0.55
C LYS A 333 -2.05 -2.13 0.71
N HIS A 334 -2.12 -3.35 0.22
CA HIS A 334 -3.39 -3.98 -0.04
C HIS A 334 -4.03 -4.65 1.19
N LEU A 335 -5.25 -4.24 1.51
CA LEU A 335 -6.15 -4.77 2.56
C LEU A 335 -5.48 -5.13 3.88
N LYS A 336 -4.59 -4.25 4.34
CA LYS A 336 -3.75 -4.46 5.51
C LYS A 336 -3.31 -3.13 6.09
N LEU A 337 -3.59 -2.92 7.38
CA LEU A 337 -2.89 -1.88 8.15
C LEU A 337 -1.48 -2.39 8.46
N GLU A 338 -0.52 -2.00 7.62
CA GLU A 338 0.87 -2.44 7.74
C GLU A 338 1.54 -1.91 9.01
N ASP A 339 2.67 -2.51 9.40
CA ASP A 339 3.56 -1.98 10.43
C ASP A 339 3.85 -0.48 10.16
N PRO A 340 3.65 0.44 11.13
CA PRO A 340 3.89 1.88 10.97
C PRO A 340 5.27 2.26 10.44
N ARG A 341 6.25 1.36 10.59
CA ARG A 341 7.59 1.55 10.03
C ARG A 341 7.62 1.52 8.51
N PHE A 342 6.70 0.80 7.85
CA PHE A 342 6.55 0.85 6.39
C PHE A 342 6.20 2.27 5.94
N THR A 343 5.20 2.88 6.58
CA THR A 343 4.79 4.26 6.32
C THR A 343 5.93 5.24 6.57
N HIS A 344 6.70 5.04 7.65
CA HIS A 344 7.88 5.86 7.94
C HIS A 344 8.98 5.79 6.87
N HIS A 345 9.25 4.59 6.34
CA HIS A 345 10.19 4.45 5.23
C HIS A 345 9.66 5.15 3.98
N ALA A 346 8.36 5.07 3.69
CA ALA A 346 7.76 5.77 2.55
C ALA A 346 7.88 7.30 2.70
N ASP A 347 7.59 7.83 3.91
CA ASP A 347 7.76 9.24 4.25
C ASP A 347 9.19 9.73 4.01
N THR A 348 10.18 8.92 4.38
CA THR A 348 11.61 9.26 4.29
C THR A 348 12.16 9.09 2.87
N LEU A 349 11.64 8.11 2.11
CA LEU A 349 12.08 7.81 0.76
C LEU A 349 11.40 8.68 -0.31
N GLY A 350 10.28 9.32 0.01
CA GLY A 350 9.46 10.02 -0.98
C GLY A 350 8.56 9.09 -1.80
N MET A 351 8.23 7.89 -1.28
CA MET A 351 7.28 6.99 -1.93
C MET A 351 5.85 7.39 -1.56
N LEU A 352 4.97 7.58 -2.53
CA LEU A 352 3.55 7.84 -2.26
C LEU A 352 2.86 6.55 -1.81
N LEU A 353 1.86 6.66 -0.94
CA LEU A 353 1.09 5.53 -0.45
C LEU A 353 -0.40 5.71 -0.73
N TRP A 354 -1.01 4.61 -1.13
CA TRP A 354 -2.44 4.35 -0.98
C TRP A 354 -2.59 3.33 0.15
N ALA A 355 -3.20 3.74 1.26
CA ALA A 355 -3.37 2.92 2.45
C ALA A 355 -4.84 2.52 2.62
N GLU A 356 -5.10 1.25 2.95
CA GLU A 356 -6.46 0.70 3.09
C GLU A 356 -6.54 -0.31 4.26
N PRO A 357 -7.68 -0.37 4.97
CA PRO A 357 -7.92 -1.31 6.06
C PRO A 357 -8.20 -2.72 5.54
N ALA A 358 -8.20 -3.71 6.45
CA ALA A 358 -8.51 -5.08 6.07
C ALA A 358 -10.03 -5.29 5.90
N SER A 359 -10.43 -5.92 4.78
CA SER A 359 -11.83 -6.30 4.55
C SER A 359 -12.27 -7.52 5.38
N PRO A 360 -13.55 -7.64 5.72
CA PRO A 360 -14.16 -8.88 6.18
C PRO A 360 -14.62 -9.75 5.01
N GLY A 361 -15.05 -10.98 5.31
CA GLY A 361 -15.34 -12.02 4.31
C GLY A 361 -16.78 -12.09 3.81
N ARG A 362 -17.73 -11.43 4.49
CA ARG A 362 -19.15 -11.36 4.12
C ARG A 362 -19.83 -10.11 4.65
N PHE A 363 -21.01 -9.80 4.15
CA PHE A 363 -21.84 -8.74 4.70
C PHE A 363 -22.67 -9.22 5.90
N SER A 364 -22.46 -8.58 7.05
CA SER A 364 -23.27 -8.74 8.25
C SER A 364 -23.16 -7.48 9.12
N PRO A 365 -24.07 -7.28 10.10
CA PRO A 365 -23.91 -6.20 11.06
C PRO A 365 -22.58 -6.27 11.83
N ALA A 366 -22.12 -7.49 12.14
CA ALA A 366 -20.85 -7.70 12.84
C ALA A 366 -19.65 -7.35 11.95
N SER A 367 -19.64 -7.78 10.68
CA SER A 367 -18.55 -7.48 9.75
C SER A 367 -18.47 -5.99 9.39
N THR A 368 -19.62 -5.33 9.26
CA THR A 368 -19.69 -3.88 9.03
C THR A 368 -19.13 -3.10 10.22
N ALA A 369 -19.47 -3.53 11.45
CA ALA A 369 -18.91 -2.94 12.67
C ALA A 369 -17.40 -3.16 12.76
N ALA A 370 -16.92 -4.40 12.56
CA ALA A 370 -15.51 -4.75 12.60
C ALA A 370 -14.69 -3.98 11.55
N PHE A 371 -15.25 -3.76 10.35
CA PHE A 371 -14.62 -2.92 9.34
C PHE A 371 -14.52 -1.45 9.82
N ALA A 372 -15.64 -0.88 10.27
CA ALA A 372 -15.71 0.51 10.70
C ALA A 372 -14.79 0.81 11.91
N GLU A 373 -14.60 -0.14 12.80
CA GLU A 373 -13.72 -0.04 13.97
C GLU A 373 -12.24 0.19 13.62
N GLN A 374 -11.81 -0.17 12.40
CA GLN A 374 -10.42 0.06 11.95
C GLN A 374 -10.15 1.50 11.49
N ILE A 375 -11.19 2.24 11.06
CA ILE A 375 -11.02 3.52 10.36
C ILE A 375 -10.37 4.58 11.26
N GLU A 376 -10.86 4.72 12.49
CA GLU A 376 -10.34 5.73 13.42
C GLU A 376 -8.91 5.40 13.90
N PRO A 377 -8.60 4.18 14.35
CA PRO A 377 -7.22 3.79 14.64
C PRO A 377 -6.26 3.94 13.46
N MET A 378 -6.71 3.65 12.22
CA MET A 378 -5.90 3.85 11.01
C MET A 378 -5.51 5.32 10.84
N VAL A 379 -6.47 6.24 10.90
CA VAL A 379 -6.21 7.68 10.75
C VAL A 379 -5.40 8.24 11.92
N GLU A 380 -5.68 7.81 13.15
CA GLU A 380 -4.93 8.26 14.33
C GLU A 380 -3.46 7.84 14.26
N ARG A 381 -3.20 6.60 13.84
CA ARG A 381 -1.85 6.04 13.73
C ARG A 381 -1.07 6.63 12.56
N ASP A 382 -1.68 6.72 11.39
CA ASP A 382 -0.95 6.99 10.15
C ASP A 382 -1.22 8.39 9.56
N GLY A 383 -2.16 9.15 10.13
CA GLY A 383 -2.60 10.44 9.58
C GLY A 383 -1.49 11.49 9.46
N ASN A 384 -0.47 11.45 10.31
CA ASN A 384 0.65 12.39 10.25
C ASN A 384 1.56 12.20 9.02
N SER A 385 1.48 11.04 8.35
CA SER A 385 2.31 10.68 7.19
C SER A 385 2.02 11.58 5.98
N PRO A 386 3.01 12.33 5.46
CA PRO A 386 2.86 13.01 4.18
C PRO A 386 2.78 12.05 2.98
N ALA A 387 3.37 10.86 3.06
CA ALA A 387 3.40 9.86 1.99
C ALA A 387 2.02 9.31 1.64
N ILE A 388 1.14 9.13 2.62
CA ILE A 388 -0.24 8.72 2.34
C ILE A 388 -0.93 9.85 1.60
N VAL A 389 -1.29 9.60 0.34
CA VAL A 389 -1.98 10.57 -0.54
C VAL A 389 -3.37 10.10 -0.93
N ILE A 390 -3.66 8.80 -0.79
CA ILE A 390 -4.98 8.22 -1.04
C ILE A 390 -5.33 7.33 0.16
N TRP A 391 -6.54 7.48 0.67
CA TRP A 391 -7.13 6.51 1.59
C TRP A 391 -8.08 5.60 0.82
N GLY A 392 -7.92 4.29 0.97
CA GLY A 392 -8.89 3.29 0.51
C GLY A 392 -9.75 2.77 1.65
N LEU A 393 -10.90 2.21 1.30
CA LEU A 393 -11.81 1.54 2.21
C LEU A 393 -12.02 0.08 1.77
N TYR A 394 -13.11 -0.21 1.07
CA TYR A 394 -13.38 -1.55 0.56
C TYR A 394 -12.61 -1.80 -0.75
N ASN A 395 -12.52 -3.08 -1.11
CA ASN A 395 -11.94 -3.55 -2.36
C ASN A 395 -12.91 -4.53 -2.99
N GLU A 396 -13.25 -4.35 -4.27
CA GLU A 396 -13.98 -5.36 -5.04
C GLU A 396 -15.29 -5.84 -4.36
N GLU A 397 -15.97 -4.97 -3.61
CA GLU A 397 -17.17 -5.35 -2.85
C GLU A 397 -16.94 -6.52 -1.86
N TRP A 398 -15.68 -6.78 -1.45
CA TRP A 398 -15.33 -7.79 -0.46
C TRP A 398 -15.88 -7.39 0.90
N GLY A 399 -16.55 -8.33 1.56
CA GLY A 399 -17.35 -8.03 2.76
C GLY A 399 -18.71 -7.38 2.46
N LEU A 400 -19.05 -7.20 1.18
CA LEU A 400 -20.32 -6.65 0.68
C LEU A 400 -21.02 -7.63 -0.30
N ASP A 401 -20.69 -8.91 -0.23
CA ASP A 401 -21.26 -10.02 -1.01
C ASP A 401 -21.41 -9.72 -2.51
N TRP A 402 -20.46 -8.99 -3.11
CA TRP A 402 -20.35 -8.80 -4.58
C TRP A 402 -21.56 -8.16 -5.28
N ASP A 403 -22.43 -7.48 -4.53
CA ASP A 403 -23.68 -6.87 -5.03
C ASP A 403 -24.05 -5.60 -4.25
N ILE A 404 -23.22 -4.55 -4.36
CA ILE A 404 -23.57 -3.21 -3.85
C ILE A 404 -24.76 -2.60 -4.63
N PRO A 405 -24.85 -2.66 -5.98
CA PRO A 405 -25.94 -2.02 -6.71
C PRO A 405 -27.34 -2.52 -6.29
N GLY A 406 -27.47 -3.80 -5.96
CA GLY A 406 -28.73 -4.44 -5.59
C GLY A 406 -29.20 -4.18 -4.16
N ASP A 407 -28.33 -3.69 -3.25
CA ASP A 407 -28.62 -3.63 -1.82
C ASP A 407 -28.34 -2.24 -1.18
N PRO A 408 -29.39 -1.50 -0.80
CA PRO A 408 -29.26 -0.21 -0.11
C PRO A 408 -28.51 -0.26 1.23
N ALA A 409 -28.50 -1.40 1.93
CA ALA A 409 -27.78 -1.54 3.20
C ALA A 409 -26.26 -1.52 2.97
N LYS A 410 -25.79 -2.14 1.89
CA LYS A 410 -24.37 -2.16 1.50
C LYS A 410 -23.91 -0.80 0.97
N GLN A 411 -24.76 -0.13 0.20
CA GLN A 411 -24.52 1.25 -0.21
C GLN A 411 -24.40 2.18 1.00
N ARG A 412 -25.29 2.04 1.98
CA ARG A 412 -25.21 2.81 3.24
C ARG A 412 -23.93 2.49 4.00
N ALA A 413 -23.56 1.22 4.18
CA ALA A 413 -22.32 0.84 4.87
C ALA A 413 -21.07 1.48 4.22
N THR A 414 -21.01 1.45 2.88
CA THR A 414 -19.92 2.05 2.10
C THR A 414 -19.87 3.57 2.26
N ALA A 415 -21.02 4.25 2.12
CA ALA A 415 -21.12 5.69 2.28
C ALA A 415 -20.83 6.16 3.72
N ASP A 416 -21.30 5.42 4.72
CA ASP A 416 -21.06 5.71 6.14
C ASP A 416 -19.56 5.56 6.48
N ALA A 417 -18.87 4.56 5.89
CA ALA A 417 -17.42 4.40 6.02
C ALA A 417 -16.65 5.58 5.38
N TYR A 418 -17.05 6.00 4.19
CA TYR A 418 -16.49 7.21 3.53
C TYR A 418 -16.67 8.44 4.41
N ASP A 419 -17.89 8.67 4.93
CA ASP A 419 -18.19 9.85 5.75
C ASP A 419 -17.43 9.84 7.08
N ARG A 420 -17.29 8.67 7.70
CA ARG A 420 -16.46 8.51 8.91
C ARG A 420 -15.00 8.87 8.64
N LEU A 421 -14.43 8.35 7.55
CA LEU A 421 -13.06 8.63 7.17
C LEU A 421 -12.85 10.13 6.85
N LYS A 422 -13.75 10.74 6.07
CA LYS A 422 -13.71 12.17 5.77
C LYS A 422 -13.85 13.08 6.99
N ALA A 423 -14.63 12.67 7.99
CA ALA A 423 -14.76 13.40 9.25
C ALA A 423 -13.46 13.39 10.07
N LEU A 424 -12.64 12.35 9.92
CA LEU A 424 -11.35 12.21 10.58
C LEU A 424 -10.19 12.85 9.80
N ASP A 425 -10.24 12.76 8.47
CA ASP A 425 -9.22 13.31 7.57
C ASP A 425 -9.78 13.69 6.20
N ALA A 426 -10.12 14.98 6.06
CA ALA A 426 -10.56 15.55 4.79
C ALA A 426 -9.40 15.99 3.87
N THR A 427 -8.14 15.88 4.31
CA THR A 427 -6.97 16.45 3.62
C THR A 427 -6.44 15.58 2.47
N ARG A 428 -7.10 14.44 2.21
CA ARG A 428 -6.76 13.46 1.18
C ARG A 428 -8.01 12.98 0.46
N PRO A 429 -7.91 12.62 -0.84
CA PRO A 429 -8.96 11.88 -1.52
C PRO A 429 -9.17 10.49 -0.90
N VAL A 430 -10.41 10.03 -0.96
CA VAL A 430 -10.87 8.74 -0.47
C VAL A 430 -11.46 7.92 -1.61
N VAL A 431 -11.08 6.64 -1.66
CA VAL A 431 -11.70 5.57 -2.46
C VAL A 431 -12.56 4.72 -1.54
N ASP A 432 -13.85 4.64 -1.83
CA ASP A 432 -14.82 3.93 -0.99
C ASP A 432 -14.84 2.42 -1.20
N ASN A 433 -14.78 1.99 -2.45
CA ASN A 433 -14.76 0.61 -2.89
C ASN A 433 -13.91 0.52 -4.16
N SER A 434 -12.64 0.18 -3.99
CA SER A 434 -11.68 0.10 -5.08
C SER A 434 -12.11 -0.96 -6.10
N GLY A 435 -12.00 -0.63 -7.37
CA GLY A 435 -12.06 -1.58 -8.48
C GLY A 435 -13.42 -1.82 -9.12
N TRP A 436 -14.53 -1.76 -8.37
CA TRP A 436 -15.88 -2.02 -8.90
C TRP A 436 -16.87 -0.91 -8.53
N THR A 437 -18.04 -1.25 -7.98
CA THR A 437 -19.14 -0.29 -7.84
C THR A 437 -18.83 0.77 -6.78
N HIS A 438 -18.54 2.00 -7.21
CA HIS A 438 -18.46 3.16 -6.33
C HIS A 438 -19.84 3.64 -5.87
N VAL A 439 -19.95 4.05 -4.61
CA VAL A 439 -21.15 4.62 -3.99
C VAL A 439 -20.97 6.11 -3.75
N LYS A 440 -19.84 6.49 -3.16
CA LYS A 440 -19.47 7.86 -2.80
C LYS A 440 -17.94 7.94 -2.71
N THR A 441 -17.31 8.50 -3.74
CA THR A 441 -15.84 8.53 -3.85
C THR A 441 -15.33 9.86 -4.41
N ASP A 442 -14.07 10.19 -4.11
CA ASP A 442 -13.38 11.35 -4.68
C ASP A 442 -12.61 11.02 -5.97
N LEU A 443 -12.40 9.74 -6.24
CA LEU A 443 -11.75 9.25 -7.45
C LEU A 443 -12.39 7.94 -7.89
N LEU A 444 -12.50 7.76 -9.19
CA LEU A 444 -12.98 6.53 -9.80
C LEU A 444 -11.79 5.63 -10.05
N ASP A 445 -11.94 4.35 -9.76
CA ASP A 445 -10.98 3.35 -10.15
C ASP A 445 -11.64 2.04 -10.57
N TRP A 446 -10.91 1.24 -11.34
CA TRP A 446 -11.43 -0.01 -11.87
C TRP A 446 -10.35 -1.08 -11.97
N HIS A 447 -10.74 -2.32 -11.69
CA HIS A 447 -9.90 -3.50 -11.83
C HIS A 447 -10.26 -4.25 -13.10
N TYR A 448 -9.28 -4.45 -13.97
CA TYR A 448 -9.51 -5.15 -15.23
C TYR A 448 -8.28 -5.96 -15.61
N TYR A 449 -8.51 -7.23 -15.97
CA TYR A 449 -7.47 -8.25 -16.16
C TYR A 449 -7.66 -8.96 -17.50
N ASP A 450 -7.80 -8.19 -18.58
CA ASP A 450 -8.00 -8.72 -19.91
C ASP A 450 -6.67 -8.87 -20.66
N GLU A 451 -6.38 -10.10 -21.07
CA GLU A 451 -5.16 -10.47 -21.78
C GLU A 451 -5.27 -10.17 -23.29
N SER A 452 -6.47 -9.95 -23.83
CA SER A 452 -6.64 -9.54 -25.22
C SER A 452 -6.35 -8.06 -25.39
N ALA A 453 -5.29 -7.71 -26.13
CA ALA A 453 -4.90 -6.31 -26.32
C ALA A 453 -5.99 -5.45 -27.01
N ALA A 454 -6.77 -6.05 -27.91
CA ALA A 454 -7.86 -5.36 -28.61
C ALA A 454 -9.05 -5.04 -27.68
N SER A 455 -9.47 -6.04 -26.90
CA SER A 455 -10.55 -5.88 -25.93
C SER A 455 -10.13 -4.99 -24.76
N TRP A 456 -8.85 -5.08 -24.33
CA TRP A 456 -8.22 -4.14 -23.40
C TRP A 456 -8.39 -2.69 -23.84
N ALA A 457 -7.89 -2.34 -25.03
CA ALA A 457 -7.95 -0.98 -25.55
C ALA A 457 -9.40 -0.45 -25.68
N THR A 458 -10.31 -1.31 -26.14
CA THR A 458 -11.74 -0.96 -26.28
C THR A 458 -12.36 -0.65 -24.91
N THR A 459 -12.18 -1.53 -23.93
CA THR A 459 -12.75 -1.35 -22.58
C THR A 459 -12.15 -0.15 -21.85
N VAL A 460 -10.83 0.09 -21.97
CA VAL A 460 -10.18 1.28 -21.41
C VAL A 460 -10.80 2.56 -21.99
N ALA A 461 -10.95 2.64 -23.31
CA ALA A 461 -11.55 3.79 -23.98
C ALA A 461 -13.01 4.01 -23.54
N ASP A 462 -13.80 2.93 -23.46
CA ASP A 462 -15.20 2.97 -23.00
C ASP A 462 -15.31 3.50 -21.56
N LEU A 463 -14.49 2.99 -20.63
CA LEU A 463 -14.50 3.41 -19.23
C LEU A 463 -14.11 4.88 -19.07
N LEU A 464 -13.10 5.34 -19.81
CA LEU A 464 -12.68 6.75 -19.79
C LEU A 464 -13.66 7.67 -20.52
N SER A 465 -14.47 7.13 -21.45
CA SER A 465 -15.55 7.89 -22.07
C SER A 465 -16.63 8.27 -21.07
N GLY A 466 -16.80 7.57 -19.94
CA GLY A 466 -17.90 7.82 -19.00
C GLY A 466 -19.31 7.74 -19.62
N GLU A 467 -19.43 7.20 -20.85
CA GLU A 467 -20.71 6.87 -21.50
C GLU A 467 -21.16 5.47 -21.08
N ARG A 468 -20.23 4.64 -20.62
CA ARG A 468 -20.46 3.29 -20.14
C ARG A 468 -20.17 3.22 -18.64
N ASP A 469 -21.10 2.61 -17.92
CA ASP A 469 -21.07 2.48 -16.45
C ASP A 469 -20.88 1.02 -16.01
N ASP A 470 -20.61 0.10 -16.93
CA ASP A 470 -20.38 -1.32 -16.69
C ASP A 470 -19.21 -1.86 -17.53
N PHE A 471 -18.57 -2.92 -17.05
CA PHE A 471 -17.48 -3.58 -17.78
C PHE A 471 -17.40 -5.07 -17.42
N PRO A 472 -16.90 -5.91 -18.34
CA PRO A 472 -16.73 -7.33 -18.06
C PRO A 472 -15.57 -7.55 -17.06
N VAL A 473 -15.75 -8.50 -16.15
CA VAL A 473 -14.73 -8.94 -15.19
C VAL A 473 -14.66 -10.46 -15.25
N LYS A 474 -13.49 -11.00 -15.59
CA LYS A 474 -13.25 -12.44 -15.68
C LYS A 474 -12.79 -12.97 -14.33
N LEU A 475 -13.66 -13.71 -13.65
CA LEU A 475 -13.40 -14.31 -12.33
C LEU A 475 -13.01 -15.80 -12.42
N GLY A 476 -13.01 -16.36 -13.63
CA GLY A 476 -12.54 -17.71 -13.92
C GLY A 476 -12.50 -17.98 -15.42
N PRO A 477 -11.98 -19.14 -15.86
CA PRO A 477 -11.84 -19.46 -17.29
C PRO A 477 -13.11 -19.25 -18.12
N ASP A 478 -14.26 -19.66 -17.57
CA ASP A 478 -15.58 -19.58 -18.21
C ASP A 478 -16.59 -18.73 -17.41
N PHE A 479 -16.09 -17.86 -16.51
CA PHE A 479 -16.94 -17.06 -15.63
C PHE A 479 -16.62 -15.58 -15.76
N VAL A 480 -17.46 -14.89 -16.53
CA VAL A 480 -17.41 -13.43 -16.73
C VAL A 480 -18.68 -12.83 -16.14
N VAL A 481 -18.48 -11.84 -15.27
CA VAL A 481 -19.56 -11.02 -14.71
C VAL A 481 -19.45 -9.61 -15.27
N HIS A 482 -20.56 -8.86 -15.31
CA HIS A 482 -20.52 -7.43 -15.61
C HIS A 482 -20.64 -6.66 -14.30
N LYS A 483 -19.61 -5.89 -13.97
CA LYS A 483 -19.59 -5.02 -12.79
C LYS A 483 -19.93 -3.61 -13.19
N LYS A 484 -20.66 -2.91 -12.31
CA LYS A 484 -20.91 -1.48 -12.45
C LYS A 484 -19.70 -0.71 -11.95
N LEU A 485 -19.38 0.40 -12.60
CA LEU A 485 -18.37 1.34 -12.13
C LEU A 485 -18.89 2.19 -10.97
N ALA A 486 -20.18 2.55 -10.97
CA ALA A 486 -20.77 3.31 -9.88
C ALA A 486 -22.30 3.11 -9.77
N VAL A 487 -22.86 3.39 -8.60
CA VAL A 487 -24.31 3.47 -8.40
C VAL A 487 -24.90 4.71 -9.07
N PRO A 488 -26.21 4.72 -9.40
CA PRO A 488 -26.87 5.90 -9.94
C PRO A 488 -26.69 7.13 -9.02
N GLY A 489 -26.17 8.22 -9.59
CA GLY A 489 -25.96 9.49 -8.88
C GLY A 489 -24.49 9.78 -8.56
N GLN A 490 -23.63 8.77 -8.48
CA GLN A 490 -22.19 8.97 -8.44
C GLN A 490 -21.70 9.30 -9.86
N PRO A 491 -20.96 10.41 -10.08
CA PRO A 491 -20.53 10.80 -11.40
C PRO A 491 -19.46 9.85 -11.97
N LEU A 492 -19.56 9.55 -13.26
CA LEU A 492 -18.58 8.75 -14.03
C LEU A 492 -17.52 9.61 -14.74
N ARG A 493 -17.57 10.94 -14.54
CA ARG A 493 -16.68 11.93 -15.12
C ARG A 493 -16.49 13.10 -14.15
N GLY A 494 -15.45 13.89 -14.38
CA GLY A 494 -15.14 15.05 -13.52
C GLY A 494 -14.48 14.67 -12.19
N LEU A 495 -14.09 13.40 -12.04
CA LEU A 495 -13.24 12.88 -10.97
C LEU A 495 -12.01 12.23 -11.61
N PRO A 496 -10.86 12.16 -10.92
CA PRO A 496 -9.71 11.39 -11.38
C PRO A 496 -10.14 9.94 -11.62
N ASN A 497 -9.71 9.36 -12.74
CA ASN A 497 -10.04 8.00 -13.13
C ASN A 497 -8.75 7.18 -13.28
N LEU A 498 -8.65 6.04 -12.61
CA LEU A 498 -7.47 5.19 -12.58
C LEU A 498 -7.83 3.73 -12.88
N ASN A 499 -6.92 2.99 -13.51
CA ASN A 499 -6.95 1.54 -13.38
C ASN A 499 -6.14 1.16 -12.13
N SER A 500 -6.78 0.72 -11.05
CA SER A 500 -6.13 0.47 -9.77
C SER A 500 -5.70 -0.98 -9.56
N GLU A 501 -5.99 -1.85 -10.52
CA GLU A 501 -5.42 -3.19 -10.65
C GLU A 501 -5.50 -3.69 -12.11
N TYR A 502 -4.35 -4.09 -12.65
CA TYR A 502 -4.24 -4.77 -13.93
C TYR A 502 -2.99 -5.65 -13.96
N GLY A 503 -2.93 -6.48 -14.99
CA GLY A 503 -1.84 -7.40 -15.26
C GLY A 503 -2.37 -8.60 -16.02
N GLY A 504 -1.49 -9.58 -16.24
CA GLY A 504 -1.85 -10.81 -16.91
C GLY A 504 -0.64 -11.69 -17.11
N GLY A 505 -0.88 -12.90 -17.63
CA GLY A 505 0.18 -13.80 -18.02
C GLY A 505 0.63 -14.77 -16.93
N PHE A 506 0.75 -16.04 -17.35
CA PHE A 506 1.19 -17.13 -16.49
C PHE A 506 2.71 -17.28 -16.44
N THR A 507 3.40 -16.88 -17.52
CA THR A 507 4.86 -16.93 -17.62
C THR A 507 5.49 -15.56 -17.44
N GLY A 508 6.80 -15.51 -17.13
CA GLY A 508 7.55 -14.25 -17.09
C GLY A 508 7.51 -13.49 -18.42
N LEU A 509 7.46 -14.22 -19.54
CA LEU A 509 7.30 -13.68 -20.89
C LEU A 509 5.94 -12.99 -21.06
N ASP A 510 4.85 -13.69 -20.77
CA ASP A 510 3.49 -13.13 -20.93
C ASP A 510 3.31 -11.91 -20.02
N ARG A 511 3.78 -12.01 -18.78
CA ARG A 511 3.71 -10.93 -17.80
C ARG A 511 4.42 -9.67 -18.26
N ALA A 512 5.66 -9.82 -18.72
CA ALA A 512 6.45 -8.72 -19.26
C ALA A 512 5.76 -8.06 -20.47
N TRP A 513 5.14 -8.88 -21.31
CA TRP A 513 4.40 -8.44 -22.48
C TRP A 513 3.14 -7.63 -22.09
N HIS A 514 2.32 -8.16 -21.16
CA HIS A 514 1.15 -7.47 -20.64
C HIS A 514 1.50 -6.18 -19.90
N LEU A 515 2.52 -6.21 -19.03
CA LEU A 515 3.05 -5.01 -18.37
C LEU A 515 3.34 -3.93 -19.41
N ARG A 516 4.08 -4.24 -20.47
CA ARG A 516 4.44 -3.23 -21.48
C ARG A 516 3.21 -2.72 -22.25
N TRP A 517 2.37 -3.61 -22.78
CA TRP A 517 1.28 -3.23 -23.69
C TRP A 517 0.06 -2.65 -22.98
N GLN A 518 -0.38 -3.25 -21.88
CA GLN A 518 -1.49 -2.70 -21.11
C GLN A 518 -1.12 -1.33 -20.54
N THR A 519 0.11 -1.17 -20.04
CA THR A 519 0.61 0.13 -19.57
C THR A 519 0.69 1.15 -20.69
N GLN A 520 1.22 0.82 -21.87
CA GLN A 520 1.25 1.80 -22.96
C GLN A 520 -0.16 2.26 -23.33
N GLU A 521 -1.13 1.34 -23.32
CA GLU A 521 -2.48 1.66 -23.73
C GLU A 521 -3.12 2.60 -22.71
N LEU A 522 -2.92 2.36 -21.41
CA LEU A 522 -3.27 3.33 -20.37
C LEU A 522 -2.59 4.69 -20.59
N ARG A 523 -1.33 4.69 -21.02
CA ARG A 523 -0.52 5.89 -21.32
C ARG A 523 -0.93 6.63 -22.61
N ARG A 524 -1.81 6.05 -23.42
CA ARG A 524 -2.41 6.66 -24.62
C ARG A 524 -3.48 7.70 -24.25
N HIS A 525 -4.10 7.59 -23.08
CA HIS A 525 -5.27 8.37 -22.72
C HIS A 525 -4.94 9.55 -21.78
N ASP A 526 -4.96 10.77 -22.30
CA ASP A 526 -4.66 12.02 -21.56
C ASP A 526 -5.52 12.25 -20.30
N ARG A 527 -6.71 11.64 -20.27
CA ARG A 527 -7.71 11.77 -19.20
C ARG A 527 -7.49 10.81 -18.04
N LEU A 528 -6.69 9.77 -18.22
CA LEU A 528 -6.36 8.85 -17.15
C LEU A 528 -5.51 9.58 -16.09
N ALA A 529 -5.83 9.40 -14.81
CA ALA A 529 -5.09 9.99 -13.69
C ALA A 529 -3.94 9.10 -13.20
N GLY A 530 -3.94 7.83 -13.59
CA GLY A 530 -2.86 6.90 -13.31
C GLY A 530 -3.28 5.45 -13.37
N TYR A 531 -2.39 4.58 -12.88
CA TYR A 531 -2.63 3.15 -12.79
C TYR A 531 -1.90 2.51 -11.62
N VAL A 532 -2.29 1.28 -11.26
CA VAL A 532 -1.61 0.44 -10.26
C VAL A 532 -1.50 -0.98 -10.81
N TYR A 533 -0.27 -1.49 -10.95
CA TYR A 533 0.00 -2.84 -11.46
C TYR A 533 -0.12 -3.89 -10.36
N THR A 534 -0.75 -5.03 -10.66
CA THR A 534 -0.85 -6.20 -9.76
C THR A 534 0.10 -7.30 -10.24
N GLU A 535 1.18 -7.62 -9.52
CA GLU A 535 1.66 -7.08 -8.24
C GLU A 535 3.20 -7.00 -8.21
N LEU A 536 3.81 -6.44 -7.16
CA LEU A 536 5.26 -6.24 -7.10
C LEU A 536 6.05 -7.57 -7.03
N TYR A 537 5.59 -8.52 -6.22
CA TYR A 537 6.23 -9.81 -5.99
C TYR A 537 5.18 -10.91 -5.80
N ASP A 538 5.52 -12.15 -6.16
CA ASP A 538 4.62 -13.30 -5.96
C ASP A 538 4.31 -13.52 -4.48
N ILE A 539 3.11 -14.01 -4.18
CA ILE A 539 2.74 -14.45 -2.84
C ILE A 539 2.11 -15.84 -2.89
N GLU A 540 2.75 -16.81 -2.25
CA GLU A 540 2.27 -18.20 -2.14
C GLU A 540 1.88 -18.82 -3.49
N HIS A 541 0.57 -18.97 -3.75
CA HIS A 541 0.02 -19.52 -5.00
C HIS A 541 -0.27 -18.44 -6.04
N GLU A 542 -0.27 -17.17 -5.67
CA GLU A 542 -0.43 -16.02 -6.57
C GLU A 542 0.93 -15.71 -7.19
N SER A 543 1.11 -16.10 -8.45
CA SER A 543 2.38 -15.96 -9.19
C SER A 543 2.36 -14.77 -10.16
N ALA A 544 1.63 -13.70 -9.82
CA ALA A 544 1.40 -12.52 -10.67
C ALA A 544 2.51 -11.45 -10.56
N GLY A 545 3.47 -11.62 -9.65
CA GLY A 545 4.48 -10.64 -9.31
C GLY A 545 5.49 -10.34 -10.42
N LEU A 546 6.03 -9.12 -10.45
CA LEU A 546 7.22 -8.77 -11.25
C LEU A 546 8.50 -9.40 -10.70
N LEU A 547 8.53 -9.64 -9.40
CA LEU A 547 9.57 -10.36 -8.67
C LEU A 547 9.01 -11.69 -8.14
N ASP A 548 9.89 -12.61 -7.77
CA ASP A 548 9.48 -13.81 -7.03
C ASP A 548 9.16 -13.50 -5.56
N PHE A 549 8.62 -14.47 -4.82
CA PHE A 549 8.22 -14.30 -3.42
C PHE A 549 9.39 -13.90 -2.50
N GLY A 550 10.62 -14.27 -2.86
CA GLY A 550 11.85 -13.86 -2.20
C GLY A 550 12.41 -12.52 -2.65
N ARG A 551 11.66 -11.74 -3.45
CA ARG A 551 12.07 -10.47 -4.09
C ARG A 551 13.21 -10.65 -5.10
N GLY A 552 13.41 -11.86 -5.60
CA GLY A 552 14.32 -12.17 -6.69
C GLY A 552 13.78 -11.71 -8.04
N THR A 553 14.68 -11.33 -8.94
CA THR A 553 14.32 -10.91 -10.30
C THR A 553 13.79 -12.07 -11.12
N LYS A 554 12.66 -11.87 -11.81
CA LYS A 554 12.17 -12.81 -12.83
C LYS A 554 12.77 -12.51 -14.19
N ASP A 555 12.82 -13.52 -15.05
CA ASP A 555 13.07 -13.29 -16.48
C ASP A 555 11.84 -12.65 -17.12
N LEU A 556 11.97 -11.36 -17.43
CA LEU A 556 10.93 -10.54 -18.08
C LEU A 556 11.18 -10.40 -19.58
N ALA A 557 11.87 -11.38 -20.20
CA ALA A 557 12.07 -11.47 -21.64
C ALA A 557 12.57 -10.15 -22.26
N GLY A 558 13.50 -9.49 -21.59
CA GLY A 558 14.14 -8.24 -22.00
C GLY A 558 13.33 -6.95 -21.79
N VAL A 559 12.15 -7.04 -21.19
CA VAL A 559 11.39 -5.87 -20.72
C VAL A 559 11.93 -5.41 -19.37
N ASP A 560 12.18 -4.12 -19.26
CA ASP A 560 12.54 -3.46 -18.02
C ASP A 560 11.31 -2.68 -17.51
N PRO A 561 10.74 -3.02 -16.34
CA PRO A 561 9.62 -2.30 -15.74
C PRO A 561 9.86 -0.79 -15.61
N ALA A 562 11.10 -0.36 -15.34
CA ALA A 562 11.44 1.04 -15.19
C ALA A 562 11.21 1.85 -16.48
N HIS A 563 11.38 1.22 -17.65
CA HIS A 563 11.07 1.86 -18.93
C HIS A 563 9.57 2.01 -19.16
N ALA A 564 8.78 0.99 -18.80
CA ALA A 564 7.31 1.03 -18.92
C ALA A 564 6.69 2.10 -18.01
N ASN A 565 7.28 2.28 -16.81
CA ASN A 565 6.82 3.20 -15.78
C ASN A 565 7.58 4.53 -15.76
N ALA A 566 8.41 4.83 -16.76
CA ALA A 566 9.13 6.09 -16.82
C ALA A 566 8.16 7.30 -16.91
N PRO A 567 8.56 8.49 -16.44
CA PRO A 567 7.78 9.72 -16.64
C PRO A 567 7.45 9.98 -18.12
N THR A 568 8.40 9.68 -19.00
CA THR A 568 8.24 9.71 -20.46
C THR A 568 8.30 8.29 -21.02
N THR A 569 7.30 7.91 -21.80
CA THR A 569 7.27 6.63 -22.51
C THR A 569 6.88 6.82 -23.98
N LEU A 570 7.09 5.79 -24.78
CA LEU A 570 6.70 5.74 -26.19
C LEU A 570 5.48 4.84 -26.34
N VAL A 571 4.44 5.34 -27.00
CA VAL A 571 3.20 4.60 -27.30
C VAL A 571 3.18 4.28 -28.79
N LEU A 572 3.03 3.00 -29.11
CA LEU A 572 3.05 2.49 -30.48
C LEU A 572 1.62 2.24 -30.97
N ASP A 573 1.30 2.70 -32.18
CA ASP A 573 0.01 2.46 -32.85
C ASP A 573 -0.02 1.06 -33.49
N VAL A 574 -0.03 0.06 -32.62
CA VAL A 574 -0.12 -1.34 -32.97
C VAL A 574 -1.08 -2.02 -32.00
N THR A 575 -1.96 -2.87 -32.52
CA THR A 575 -2.67 -3.87 -31.72
C THR A 575 -1.81 -5.14 -31.70
N PRO A 576 -1.07 -5.42 -30.62
CA PRO A 576 -0.10 -6.49 -30.60
C PRO A 576 -0.79 -7.85 -30.64
N VAL A 577 -0.25 -8.81 -31.41
CA VAL A 577 -0.90 -10.13 -31.60
C VAL A 577 -0.63 -11.07 -30.42
N ALA A 578 0.63 -11.26 -30.06
CA ALA A 578 1.06 -12.16 -28.99
C ALA A 578 2.51 -11.88 -28.55
N PRO A 579 2.96 -12.39 -27.39
CA PRO A 579 4.36 -12.30 -26.98
C PRO A 579 5.33 -12.76 -28.06
N GLY A 580 6.30 -11.90 -28.38
CA GLY A 580 7.33 -12.15 -29.41
C GLY A 580 6.86 -11.97 -30.86
N ARG A 581 5.60 -11.59 -31.09
CA ARG A 581 4.99 -11.38 -32.40
C ARG A 581 3.99 -10.22 -32.32
N ASP A 582 4.45 -9.06 -31.86
CA ASP A 582 3.59 -7.88 -31.72
C ASP A 582 3.03 -7.43 -33.07
N LEU A 583 3.88 -7.35 -34.10
CA LEU A 583 3.49 -6.98 -35.46
C LEU A 583 3.84 -8.10 -36.45
N LEU A 584 2.87 -8.48 -37.28
CA LEU A 584 3.05 -9.44 -38.37
C LEU A 584 3.19 -8.70 -39.70
N THR A 585 4.18 -9.08 -40.50
CA THR A 585 4.38 -8.56 -41.86
C THR A 585 4.61 -9.69 -42.85
N SER A 586 4.27 -9.47 -44.13
CA SER A 586 4.54 -10.43 -45.21
C SER A 586 5.88 -10.17 -45.93
N ASP A 587 6.48 -9.02 -45.68
CA ASP A 587 7.83 -8.65 -46.13
C ASP A 587 8.68 -8.26 -44.91
N ARG A 588 9.87 -7.70 -45.12
CA ARG A 588 10.76 -7.31 -44.01
C ARG A 588 10.61 -5.86 -43.61
N ASP A 589 9.82 -5.09 -44.35
CA ASP A 589 9.65 -3.67 -44.13
C ASP A 589 8.44 -3.48 -43.21
N VAL A 590 8.63 -2.69 -42.16
CA VAL A 590 7.57 -2.33 -41.24
C VAL A 590 7.54 -0.83 -41.05
N THR A 591 6.35 -0.32 -40.80
CA THR A 591 6.11 1.06 -40.45
C THR A 591 5.27 1.07 -39.18
N VAL A 592 5.72 1.82 -38.18
CA VAL A 592 5.00 2.00 -36.92
C VAL A 592 4.88 3.48 -36.61
N ASP A 593 3.67 3.92 -36.28
CA ASP A 593 3.45 5.28 -35.77
C ASP A 593 3.74 5.30 -34.27
N VAL A 594 4.56 6.26 -33.86
CA VAL A 594 5.09 6.38 -32.50
C VAL A 594 4.68 7.70 -31.90
N HIS A 595 4.05 7.65 -30.73
CA HIS A 595 3.69 8.80 -29.92
C HIS A 595 4.61 8.90 -28.70
N VAL A 596 4.76 10.11 -28.17
CA VAL A 596 5.42 10.36 -26.89
C VAL A 596 4.35 10.64 -25.83
N SER A 597 4.32 9.84 -24.76
CA SER A 597 3.47 10.08 -23.59
C SER A 597 4.34 10.61 -22.46
N HIS A 598 4.07 11.82 -21.97
CA HIS A 598 4.95 12.52 -21.03
C HIS A 598 4.19 13.10 -19.82
N HIS A 599 4.56 12.69 -18.61
CA HIS A 599 3.97 13.15 -17.35
C HIS A 599 4.97 13.90 -16.45
N GLY A 600 6.00 14.50 -17.05
CA GLY A 600 6.89 15.44 -16.38
C GLY A 600 6.36 16.87 -16.42
N ALA A 601 7.12 17.81 -15.82
CA ALA A 601 6.69 19.20 -15.66
C ALA A 601 6.82 20.03 -16.94
N ASP A 602 7.85 19.75 -17.72
CA ASP A 602 8.27 20.55 -18.87
C ASP A 602 8.07 19.76 -20.17
N PRO A 603 7.75 20.41 -21.30
CA PRO A 603 7.68 19.73 -22.58
C PRO A 603 8.97 18.97 -22.92
N VAL A 604 8.82 17.83 -23.58
CA VAL A 604 9.94 17.00 -24.05
C VAL A 604 9.98 17.00 -25.57
N ALA A 605 11.18 17.14 -26.15
CA ALA A 605 11.39 17.06 -27.58
C ALA A 605 12.73 16.39 -27.88
N GLY A 606 12.74 15.40 -28.77
CA GLY A 606 13.92 14.60 -29.06
C GLY A 606 13.87 13.97 -30.44
N THR A 607 14.87 13.14 -30.72
CA THR A 607 14.95 12.34 -31.94
C THR A 607 14.69 10.88 -31.58
N LEU A 608 13.88 10.19 -32.38
CA LEU A 608 13.70 8.75 -32.27
C LEU A 608 14.91 8.01 -32.84
N HIS A 609 15.33 6.97 -32.14
CA HIS A 609 16.38 6.06 -32.56
C HIS A 609 15.86 4.62 -32.56
N THR A 610 16.43 3.79 -33.44
CA THR A 610 16.07 2.39 -33.53
C THR A 610 17.28 1.47 -33.61
N THR A 611 17.13 0.26 -33.07
CA THR A 611 18.09 -0.83 -33.23
C THR A 611 17.38 -2.18 -33.18
N TRP A 612 17.92 -3.17 -33.89
CA TRP A 612 17.40 -4.53 -33.90
C TRP A 612 18.18 -5.46 -32.98
N THR A 613 17.48 -6.34 -32.30
CA THR A 613 18.04 -7.49 -31.58
C THR A 613 17.19 -8.73 -31.84
N PRO A 614 17.69 -9.95 -31.58
CA PRO A 614 16.81 -11.12 -31.56
C PRO A 614 15.62 -10.88 -30.61
N VAL A 615 14.50 -11.52 -30.91
CA VAL A 615 13.30 -11.48 -30.05
C VAL A 615 13.68 -11.94 -28.63
N TYR A 616 13.06 -11.32 -27.63
CA TYR A 616 13.32 -11.52 -26.18
C TYR A 616 14.70 -11.06 -25.66
N ALA A 617 15.57 -10.52 -26.52
CA ALA A 617 16.82 -9.93 -26.03
C ALA A 617 16.54 -8.67 -25.17
N GLY A 618 17.44 -8.44 -24.22
CA GLY A 618 17.44 -7.26 -23.35
C GLY A 618 17.57 -5.96 -24.13
N THR A 619 17.15 -4.87 -23.49
CA THR A 619 17.26 -3.51 -24.05
C THR A 619 18.74 -3.13 -24.21
N PRO A 620 19.20 -2.71 -25.42
CA PRO A 620 20.58 -2.31 -25.64
C PRO A 620 20.96 -1.03 -24.89
N ASP A 621 22.21 -0.95 -24.43
CA ASP A 621 22.75 0.23 -23.76
C ASP A 621 22.67 1.47 -24.66
N ALA A 622 23.10 1.34 -25.92
CA ALA A 622 23.04 2.43 -26.91
C ALA A 622 21.65 2.49 -27.59
N PRO A 623 21.12 3.68 -27.88
CA PRO A 623 19.79 3.86 -28.48
C PRO A 623 19.68 3.40 -29.94
N GLY A 624 20.80 3.13 -30.61
CA GLY A 624 20.83 2.77 -32.03
C GLY A 624 20.93 3.97 -32.96
N ASP A 625 20.55 3.76 -34.22
CA ASP A 625 20.65 4.75 -35.28
C ASP A 625 19.48 5.75 -35.23
N ALA A 626 19.76 7.02 -35.51
CA ALA A 626 18.73 8.06 -35.54
C ALA A 626 17.77 7.82 -36.72
N VAL A 627 16.47 7.90 -36.46
CA VAL A 627 15.44 7.80 -37.49
C VAL A 627 15.42 9.10 -38.31
N PRO A 628 15.63 9.07 -39.64
CA PRO A 628 15.60 10.26 -40.48
C PRO A 628 14.23 10.97 -40.40
N GLY A 629 14.22 12.25 -40.02
CA GLY A 629 12.98 13.00 -39.81
C GLY A 629 12.18 12.59 -38.55
N GLY A 630 12.71 11.68 -37.73
CA GLY A 630 12.05 11.14 -36.55
C GLY A 630 12.05 12.06 -35.33
N ARG A 631 11.84 13.38 -35.51
CA ARG A 631 11.72 14.32 -34.40
C ARG A 631 10.35 14.16 -33.74
N ALA A 632 10.32 13.87 -32.45
CA ALA A 632 9.10 13.70 -31.68
C ALA A 632 9.06 14.66 -30.49
N GLU A 633 7.86 15.13 -30.14
CA GLU A 633 7.65 16.03 -29.02
C GLU A 633 6.31 15.77 -28.32
N ALA A 634 6.25 16.06 -27.03
CA ALA A 634 5.03 16.03 -26.24
C ALA A 634 5.00 17.15 -25.21
N LYS A 635 3.81 17.68 -24.97
CA LYS A 635 3.54 18.56 -23.83
C LYS A 635 3.23 17.69 -22.60
N PRO A 636 3.40 18.21 -21.37
CA PRO A 636 2.95 17.53 -20.17
C PRO A 636 1.49 17.08 -20.28
N TYR A 637 1.25 15.79 -20.03
CA TYR A 637 -0.06 15.13 -19.97
C TYR A 637 -0.91 15.23 -21.23
N VAL A 638 -0.26 15.44 -22.38
CA VAL A 638 -0.90 15.42 -23.70
C VAL A 638 -0.09 14.49 -24.58
N LEU A 639 -0.75 13.49 -25.15
CA LEU A 639 -0.13 12.56 -26.08
C LEU A 639 0.45 13.34 -27.28
N GLY A 640 1.73 13.13 -27.56
CA GLY A 640 2.41 13.74 -28.69
C GLY A 640 1.80 13.32 -30.03
N ALA A 641 2.03 14.10 -31.08
CA ALA A 641 1.62 13.70 -32.42
C ALA A 641 2.38 12.44 -32.88
N ALA A 642 1.75 11.63 -33.72
CA ALA A 642 2.38 10.45 -34.30
C ALA A 642 3.60 10.83 -35.14
N VAL A 643 4.70 10.09 -34.95
CA VAL A 643 5.87 10.11 -35.82
C VAL A 643 6.02 8.74 -36.45
N THR A 644 5.92 8.68 -37.77
CA THR A 644 6.04 7.44 -38.54
C THR A 644 7.49 6.97 -38.59
N VAL A 645 7.75 5.76 -38.08
CA VAL A 645 9.08 5.14 -38.04
C VAL A 645 9.12 3.96 -39.02
N PRO A 646 9.83 4.10 -40.16
CA PRO A 646 10.14 2.98 -41.02
C PRO A 646 11.30 2.16 -40.44
N ALA A 647 11.20 0.83 -40.49
CA ALA A 647 12.30 -0.07 -40.14
C ALA A 647 12.26 -1.32 -41.03
N THR A 648 13.43 -1.90 -41.28
CA THR A 648 13.56 -3.14 -42.06
C THR A 648 14.24 -4.20 -41.21
N LEU A 649 13.67 -5.40 -41.11
CA LEU A 649 14.33 -6.52 -40.43
C LEU A 649 15.70 -6.82 -41.07
N PRO A 650 16.74 -7.15 -40.27
CA PRO A 650 18.06 -7.51 -40.78
C PRO A 650 18.04 -8.66 -41.80
N ASP A 651 19.06 -8.69 -42.67
CA ASP A 651 19.20 -9.74 -43.67
C ASP A 651 19.24 -11.15 -43.05
N GLY A 652 18.35 -12.03 -43.55
CA GLY A 652 18.22 -13.41 -43.10
C GLY A 652 17.34 -13.62 -41.85
N TRP A 653 16.76 -12.57 -41.29
CA TRP A 653 15.89 -12.67 -40.10
C TRP A 653 14.43 -12.88 -40.50
N THR A 654 13.76 -13.81 -39.84
CA THR A 654 12.30 -14.04 -39.94
C THR A 654 11.53 -13.46 -38.77
N SER A 655 12.24 -13.05 -37.71
CA SER A 655 11.68 -12.30 -36.59
C SER A 655 12.78 -11.48 -35.91
N GLY A 656 12.40 -10.40 -35.22
CA GLY A 656 13.33 -9.53 -34.50
C GLY A 656 12.60 -8.58 -33.57
N ARG A 657 13.31 -8.08 -32.56
CA ARG A 657 12.87 -7.00 -31.67
C ARG A 657 13.43 -5.67 -32.17
N LEU A 658 12.55 -4.76 -32.56
CA LEU A 658 12.86 -3.37 -32.84
C LEU A 658 12.80 -2.60 -31.53
N HIS A 659 13.95 -2.17 -31.01
CA HIS A 659 13.99 -1.24 -29.88
C HIS A 659 13.83 0.19 -30.40
N LEU A 660 13.01 0.98 -29.72
CA LEU A 660 12.82 2.39 -29.98
C LEU A 660 13.24 3.20 -28.76
N ALA A 661 13.98 4.28 -28.99
CA ALA A 661 14.41 5.19 -27.94
C ALA A 661 14.17 6.64 -28.36
N LEU A 662 13.67 7.47 -27.44
CA LEU A 662 13.66 8.93 -27.60
C LEU A 662 14.94 9.49 -26.99
N VAL A 663 15.76 10.17 -27.79
CA VAL A 663 17.00 10.81 -27.34
C VAL A 663 16.80 12.32 -27.26
N VAL A 664 16.99 12.89 -26.08
CA VAL A 664 16.88 14.33 -25.77
C VAL A 664 18.24 14.81 -25.28
N ASP A 665 18.83 15.77 -25.99
CA ASP A 665 20.16 16.34 -25.67
C ASP A 665 21.25 15.28 -25.43
N GLY A 666 21.22 14.20 -26.21
CA GLY A 666 22.17 13.08 -26.13
C GLY A 666 21.88 12.05 -25.03
N THR A 667 20.81 12.21 -24.27
CA THR A 667 20.37 11.26 -23.22
C THR A 667 19.10 10.54 -23.63
N VAL A 668 18.98 9.25 -23.30
CA VAL A 668 17.75 8.49 -23.57
C VAL A 668 16.67 8.88 -22.56
N ALA A 669 15.59 9.48 -23.04
CA ALA A 669 14.47 9.95 -22.23
C ALA A 669 13.32 8.94 -22.12
N ALA A 670 13.16 8.07 -23.12
CA ALA A 670 12.12 7.04 -23.15
C ALA A 670 12.59 5.84 -23.98
N ARG A 671 12.09 4.64 -23.65
CA ARG A 671 12.36 3.40 -24.37
C ARG A 671 11.10 2.55 -24.50
N THR A 672 10.97 1.84 -25.60
CA THR A 672 10.01 0.76 -25.79
C THR A 672 10.55 -0.24 -26.84
N ALA A 673 9.83 -1.32 -27.09
CA ALA A 673 10.19 -2.29 -28.11
C ALA A 673 8.96 -2.89 -28.80
N LEU A 674 9.18 -3.32 -30.04
CA LEU A 674 8.20 -4.00 -30.88
C LEU A 674 8.82 -5.29 -31.44
N ASP A 675 8.22 -6.43 -31.14
CA ASP A 675 8.59 -7.72 -31.70
C ASP A 675 7.89 -7.94 -33.05
N VAL A 676 8.65 -8.13 -34.12
CA VAL A 676 8.15 -8.30 -35.48
C VAL A 676 8.41 -9.73 -35.96
N ASP A 677 7.43 -10.35 -36.63
CA ASP A 677 7.57 -11.69 -37.22
C ASP A 677 7.01 -11.70 -38.66
N THR A 678 7.77 -12.29 -39.58
CA THR A 678 7.37 -12.41 -41.00
C THR A 678 6.45 -13.60 -41.26
N ARG A 679 6.22 -14.46 -40.26
CA ARG A 679 5.32 -15.61 -40.36
C ARG A 679 3.91 -15.15 -40.01
N THR A 680 3.00 -15.18 -40.97
CA THR A 680 1.59 -14.74 -40.79
C THR A 680 0.63 -15.89 -40.48
N ASP A 681 1.09 -17.13 -40.66
CA ASP A 681 0.27 -18.32 -40.41
C ASP A 681 -0.07 -18.47 -38.92
N PRO A 682 -1.24 -19.04 -38.58
CA PRO A 682 -1.57 -19.40 -37.21
C PRO A 682 -0.57 -20.39 -36.62
N TYR A 683 -0.15 -20.14 -35.39
CA TYR A 683 0.61 -21.10 -34.60
C TYR A 683 -0.20 -21.53 -33.37
N ILE A 684 0.25 -22.62 -32.73
CA ILE A 684 -0.35 -23.09 -31.47
C ILE A 684 -0.23 -21.98 -30.43
N GLY A 685 -1.37 -21.53 -29.90
CA GLY A 685 -1.44 -20.47 -28.88
C GLY A 685 -1.83 -19.10 -29.40
N ASP A 686 -1.94 -18.89 -30.72
CA ASP A 686 -2.46 -17.61 -31.26
C ASP A 686 -3.93 -17.41 -30.84
N ASP A 687 -4.27 -16.24 -30.30
CA ASP A 687 -5.66 -15.82 -30.12
C ASP A 687 -6.26 -15.45 -31.48
N PRO A 688 -7.27 -16.18 -31.99
CA PRO A 688 -7.91 -15.86 -33.26
C PRO A 688 -8.60 -14.47 -33.27
N GLN A 689 -8.89 -13.87 -32.11
CA GLN A 689 -9.43 -12.50 -32.00
C GLN A 689 -8.37 -11.40 -32.08
N ALA A 690 -7.09 -11.72 -31.88
CA ALA A 690 -5.99 -10.75 -31.90
C ALA A 690 -5.49 -10.40 -33.31
N ARG A 691 -6.02 -11.05 -34.37
CA ARG A 691 -5.65 -10.73 -35.75
C ARG A 691 -6.40 -9.48 -36.24
N PRO A 692 -5.70 -8.50 -36.84
CA PRO A 692 -6.38 -7.44 -37.56
C PRO A 692 -7.31 -8.06 -38.61
N THR A 693 -8.59 -7.68 -38.63
CA THR A 693 -9.46 -8.03 -39.76
C THR A 693 -8.92 -7.31 -40.98
N ALA A 694 -8.39 -8.08 -41.94
CA ALA A 694 -7.77 -7.59 -43.16
C ALA A 694 -8.68 -6.68 -43.99
#